data_AF-A0A2E7VGR5-F1
#
_entry.id   AF-A0A2E7VGR5-F1
#
_cell.length_a   1.000
_cell.length_b   1.000
_cell.length_c   1.000
_cell.angle_alpha   90.00
_cell.angle_beta   90.00
_cell.angle_gamma   90.00
#
_symmetry.space_group_name_H-M   'P 1'
#
loop_
_entity.id
_entity.type
_entity.pdbx_description
1 polymer ?
#
loop_
_entity_poly.entity_id
_entity_poly.type
_entity_poly.pdbx_seq_one_letter_code
_entity_poly.pdbx_strand_id
1 'polypeptide(L)'
;MRKINRCPHFVSFLFFSCLGAWVFTPPSTAFADESLHLGILDLPRFQAEEGQVVAFIRSKQLDKAEALLRAMVKRYPKSPSSQYNLACVLSLRGRADEAFSILDKAVDLGFRKVEHIEQDTDLTNLRKDERFKAVLKAAAEPAAGPTWPQFAKATPAAGKDGAVQITESNLGYNNRNGMFLALVKVEENLAEQQISKNEDKVGKLLGKWYEAGTAAGNVGDLYDNHDGDHSNMNFRSFPQLTRIEFGEKIRQRNLNNGLQRHFIFSGITLGNSSTALTHGLYWRSQARGALTQPNGAARLALHYVGNHLYFYPEHRDHDVGRNGKGGGYGDVFPANTPYLVVSQGSSGSDRVFMDAFASALAAFRPEVKKKLAQSGLLIPTLQMIFRRSNSNLEAPVDYFKGKAHPTVFDGKNLDVVRMIRRAHALKEESLPPFAQFKVEQEDIPVPGRDYFDFRPHQRLFDTPCAVARVYKTTAPTYSLTLDAQGSRDLGGKPLVYRWVVLRGDEARIEIEKLDREEGSVVEITVPWHDRRPISPGSAMESNRVDVGLFVGNGEHWSAPSILSIYFPDNQKRVYAEDGRVLSVDYTLGNYVDPFLDSPRNWRDDYRYDKKGKLLGWTRSREDEEKQNFSPEGHLVLEKTESGTPIRTVPVRYVPKKVGEDKVYVEQSPPR
;
A
#
# COMPACT_ATOMS: atom_id res chain seq x y z
N MET A 1 -21.85 34.60 -48.94
CA MET A 1 -22.69 34.40 -50.12
C MET A 1 -23.78 33.37 -49.77
N ARG A 2 -24.96 33.87 -49.38
CA ARG A 2 -26.32 33.59 -49.92
C ARG A 2 -26.72 32.09 -49.85
N LYS A 3 -27.44 31.66 -48.81
CA LYS A 3 -28.89 31.81 -48.49
C LYS A 3 -29.84 31.20 -49.52
N ILE A 4 -30.87 30.51 -49.00
CA ILE A 4 -32.33 30.64 -49.23
C ILE A 4 -32.94 29.29 -48.79
N ASN A 5 -34.03 29.13 -48.05
CA ASN A 5 -35.08 29.92 -47.37
C ASN A 5 -35.92 28.84 -46.60
N ARG A 6 -36.77 29.05 -45.58
CA ARG A 6 -37.71 30.13 -45.25
C ARG A 6 -38.29 29.85 -43.84
N CYS A 7 -38.49 30.92 -43.06
CA CYS A 7 -39.36 31.04 -41.87
C CYS A 7 -40.83 31.24 -42.34
N PRO A 8 -41.91 31.35 -41.49
CA PRO A 8 -42.01 32.27 -40.31
C PRO A 8 -42.85 31.77 -39.09
N HIS A 9 -42.54 32.26 -37.87
CA HIS A 9 -43.34 33.12 -36.92
C HIS A 9 -44.66 32.53 -36.35
N PHE A 10 -45.17 32.79 -35.13
CA PHE A 10 -45.35 34.03 -34.35
C PHE A 10 -45.82 33.68 -32.89
N VAL A 11 -45.32 34.40 -31.86
CA VAL A 11 -45.97 34.96 -30.63
C VAL A 11 -46.60 34.13 -29.47
N SER A 12 -45.97 34.32 -28.28
CA SER A 12 -46.46 34.68 -26.92
C SER A 12 -47.96 34.63 -26.54
N PHE A 13 -48.31 34.07 -25.36
CA PHE A 13 -48.94 34.77 -24.20
C PHE A 13 -49.26 33.84 -23.00
N LEU A 14 -49.30 34.45 -21.80
CA LEU A 14 -49.51 33.88 -20.47
C LEU A 14 -50.98 33.55 -20.09
N PHE A 15 -51.13 32.57 -19.17
CA PHE A 15 -52.12 32.38 -18.07
C PHE A 15 -53.64 32.52 -18.32
N PHE A 16 -54.42 31.49 -17.92
CA PHE A 16 -55.40 31.58 -16.82
C PHE A 16 -55.90 30.19 -16.33
N SER A 17 -56.29 30.23 -15.05
CA SER A 17 -56.71 29.23 -14.06
C SER A 17 -57.78 28.15 -14.35
N CYS A 18 -57.63 27.04 -13.59
CA CYS A 18 -58.61 26.36 -12.71
C CYS A 18 -59.74 25.42 -13.19
N LEU A 19 -59.75 24.27 -12.48
CA LEU A 19 -60.85 23.53 -11.83
C LEU A 19 -61.41 22.25 -12.50
N GLY A 20 -61.31 21.14 -11.74
CA GLY A 20 -62.02 19.88 -12.02
C GLY A 20 -61.38 18.66 -11.33
N ALA A 21 -61.62 18.48 -10.03
CA ALA A 21 -61.17 17.34 -9.24
C ALA A 21 -62.02 16.09 -9.48
N TRP A 22 -61.37 14.93 -9.66
CA TRP A 22 -61.92 13.61 -9.28
C TRP A 22 -60.83 12.80 -8.58
N VAL A 23 -61.21 12.30 -7.40
CA VAL A 23 -60.39 11.57 -6.43
C VAL A 23 -60.01 10.20 -6.99
N PHE A 24 -58.71 9.93 -7.08
CA PHE A 24 -58.16 8.59 -7.22
C PHE A 24 -57.34 8.30 -5.96
N THR A 25 -57.81 7.35 -5.16
CA THR A 25 -57.00 6.66 -4.15
C THR A 25 -55.92 5.84 -4.86
N PRO A 26 -54.62 6.07 -4.58
CA PRO A 26 -53.58 5.16 -5.05
C PRO A 26 -53.52 3.93 -4.12
N PRO A 27 -53.18 2.75 -4.67
CA PRO A 27 -52.98 1.55 -3.89
C PRO A 27 -51.75 1.71 -2.99
N SER A 28 -51.88 1.21 -1.77
CA SER A 28 -50.79 0.93 -0.86
C SER A 28 -49.73 0.07 -1.56
N THR A 29 -48.63 0.70 -1.97
CA THR A 29 -47.35 0.02 -2.11
C THR A 29 -46.44 0.64 -1.07
N ALA A 30 -46.08 -0.20 -0.10
CA ALA A 30 -45.04 0.08 0.86
C ALA A 30 -43.74 0.34 0.10
N PHE A 31 -43.45 1.62 -0.16
CA PHE A 31 -42.07 2.08 -0.25
C PHE A 31 -41.55 2.07 1.18
N ALA A 32 -40.92 0.95 1.54
CA ALA A 32 -40.13 0.83 2.75
C ALA A 32 -39.01 1.89 2.69
N ASP A 33 -39.20 2.95 3.46
CA ASP A 33 -38.23 3.89 4.01
C ASP A 33 -36.80 3.87 3.41
N GLU A 34 -36.54 4.73 2.41
CA GLU A 34 -35.20 5.05 1.91
C GLU A 34 -34.41 6.02 2.85
N SER A 35 -34.91 6.35 4.05
CA SER A 35 -34.32 7.39 4.93
C SER A 35 -33.25 6.90 5.92
N LEU A 36 -32.88 5.63 5.82
CA LEU A 36 -31.68 5.01 6.41
C LEU A 36 -30.77 4.66 5.23
N HIS A 37 -29.50 5.04 5.15
CA HIS A 37 -28.41 4.15 5.54
C HIS A 37 -27.11 4.73 4.98
N LEU A 38 -26.06 4.75 5.79
CA LEU A 38 -24.70 4.65 5.26
C LEU A 38 -24.64 3.27 4.55
N GLY A 39 -24.42 3.23 3.24
CA GLY A 39 -24.19 1.97 2.54
C GLY A 39 -22.87 1.36 2.96
N ILE A 40 -22.74 0.02 2.93
CA ILE A 40 -21.48 -0.63 3.33
C ILE A 40 -20.30 -0.12 2.50
N LEU A 41 -20.53 0.18 1.22
CA LEU A 41 -19.52 0.73 0.31
C LEU A 41 -19.08 2.16 0.68
N ASP A 42 -19.88 2.88 1.46
CA ASP A 42 -19.59 4.24 1.89
C ASP A 42 -18.85 4.29 3.23
N LEU A 43 -18.81 3.16 3.96
CA LEU A 43 -18.18 3.07 5.28
C LEU A 43 -16.69 3.46 5.29
N PRO A 44 -15.84 3.05 4.33
CA PRO A 44 -14.43 3.47 4.32
C PRO A 44 -14.28 4.99 4.19
N ARG A 45 -15.11 5.61 3.34
CA ARG A 45 -15.13 7.07 3.16
C ARG A 45 -15.58 7.75 4.46
N PHE A 46 -16.65 7.26 5.06
CA PHE A 46 -17.16 7.78 6.33
C PHE A 46 -16.08 7.77 7.43
N GLN A 47 -15.39 6.65 7.60
CA GLN A 47 -14.29 6.50 8.57
C GLN A 47 -13.10 7.43 8.26
N ALA A 48 -12.76 7.59 6.98
CA ALA A 48 -11.72 8.51 6.57
C ALA A 48 -12.08 9.98 6.87
N GLU A 49 -13.34 10.37 6.61
CA GLU A 49 -13.86 11.70 6.95
C GLU A 49 -13.87 11.91 8.48
N GLU A 50 -14.27 10.92 9.29
CA GLU A 50 -14.16 10.99 10.77
C GLU A 50 -12.70 11.19 11.23
N GLY A 51 -11.75 10.46 10.65
CA GLY A 51 -10.33 10.65 10.95
C GLY A 51 -9.81 12.04 10.59
N GLN A 52 -10.26 12.59 9.45
CA GLN A 52 -9.91 13.96 9.04
C GLN A 52 -10.47 15.02 9.98
N VAL A 53 -11.70 14.85 10.46
CA VAL A 53 -12.29 15.73 11.48
C VAL A 53 -11.42 15.78 12.72
N VAL A 54 -11.02 14.62 13.26
CA VAL A 54 -10.15 14.54 14.43
C VAL A 54 -8.82 15.25 14.19
N ALA A 55 -8.23 15.11 12.99
CA ALA A 55 -6.99 15.81 12.62
C ALA A 55 -7.18 17.33 12.55
N PHE A 56 -8.30 17.83 12.02
CA PHE A 56 -8.60 19.26 12.00
C PHE A 56 -8.80 19.84 13.40
N ILE A 57 -9.50 19.13 14.29
CA ILE A 57 -9.68 19.55 15.68
C ILE A 57 -8.33 19.65 16.40
N ARG A 58 -7.49 18.61 16.31
CA ARG A 58 -6.16 18.58 16.93
C ARG A 58 -5.22 19.68 16.41
N SER A 59 -5.36 20.06 15.15
CA SER A 59 -4.59 21.15 14.54
C SER A 59 -5.26 22.52 14.66
N LYS A 60 -6.32 22.66 15.48
CA LYS A 60 -7.10 23.89 15.72
C LYS A 60 -7.71 24.50 14.45
N GLN A 61 -7.88 23.72 13.39
CA GLN A 61 -8.53 24.14 12.15
C GLN A 61 -10.05 23.96 12.24
N LEU A 62 -10.68 24.65 13.20
CA LEU A 62 -12.10 24.44 13.56
C LEU A 62 -13.07 24.78 12.41
N ASP A 63 -12.76 25.76 11.57
CA ASP A 63 -13.57 26.08 10.37
C ASP A 63 -13.67 24.90 9.40
N LYS A 64 -12.55 24.19 9.18
CA LYS A 64 -12.50 23.03 8.30
C LYS A 64 -13.23 21.84 8.93
N ALA A 65 -13.06 21.65 10.24
CA ALA A 65 -13.77 20.61 10.98
C ALA A 65 -15.29 20.81 10.90
N GLU A 66 -15.78 22.02 11.16
CA GLU A 66 -17.21 22.35 11.09
C GLU A 66 -17.75 22.14 9.67
N ALA A 67 -17.06 22.68 8.65
CA ALA A 67 -17.51 22.55 7.26
C ALA A 67 -17.63 21.08 6.83
N LEU A 68 -16.65 20.24 7.19
CA LEU A 68 -16.68 18.82 6.89
C LEU A 68 -17.80 18.11 7.67
N LEU A 69 -17.95 18.36 8.97
CA LEU A 69 -18.99 17.76 9.80
C LEU A 69 -20.40 18.13 9.34
N ARG A 70 -20.64 19.38 8.93
CA ARG A 70 -21.93 19.77 8.35
C ARG A 70 -22.21 19.02 7.05
N ALA A 71 -21.20 18.83 6.19
CA ALA A 71 -21.33 18.03 4.98
C ALA A 71 -21.61 16.54 5.31
N MET A 72 -20.93 15.98 6.31
CA MET A 72 -21.17 14.62 6.80
C MET A 72 -22.56 14.45 7.37
N VAL A 73 -23.02 15.36 8.25
CA VAL A 73 -24.37 15.34 8.83
C VAL A 73 -25.45 15.51 7.75
N LYS A 74 -25.20 16.31 6.71
CA LYS A 74 -26.12 16.41 5.56
C LYS A 74 -26.21 15.08 4.80
N ARG A 75 -25.11 14.35 4.65
CA ARG A 75 -25.05 13.07 3.92
C ARG A 75 -25.53 11.88 4.76
N TYR A 76 -25.28 11.92 6.06
CA TYR A 76 -25.54 10.86 7.04
C TYR A 76 -26.29 11.43 8.26
N PRO A 77 -27.54 11.92 8.07
CA PRO A 77 -28.26 12.68 9.10
C PRO A 77 -28.54 11.88 10.39
N LYS A 78 -28.50 10.56 10.31
CA LYS A 78 -28.71 9.61 11.42
C LYS A 78 -27.42 9.19 12.14
N SER A 79 -26.24 9.66 11.73
CA SER A 79 -24.96 9.32 12.38
C SER A 79 -24.84 10.00 13.75
N PRO A 80 -24.86 9.25 14.87
CA PRO A 80 -24.79 9.86 16.19
C PRO A 80 -23.40 10.46 16.46
N SER A 81 -22.34 9.81 15.97
CA SER A 81 -20.95 10.29 16.11
C SER A 81 -20.71 11.59 15.34
N SER A 82 -21.25 11.73 14.13
CA SER A 82 -21.09 12.96 13.34
C SER A 82 -21.81 14.14 13.99
N GLN A 83 -23.01 13.91 14.53
CA GLN A 83 -23.74 14.95 15.28
C GLN A 83 -22.98 15.34 16.55
N TYR A 84 -22.51 14.35 17.33
CA TYR A 84 -21.73 14.61 18.54
C TYR A 84 -20.47 15.44 18.25
N ASN A 85 -19.68 15.03 17.26
CA ASN A 85 -18.47 15.77 16.87
C ASN A 85 -18.78 17.19 16.38
N LEU A 86 -19.93 17.40 15.71
CA LEU A 86 -20.39 18.73 15.32
C LEU A 86 -20.74 19.59 16.54
N ALA A 87 -21.40 19.02 17.55
CA ALA A 87 -21.65 19.72 18.81
C ALA A 87 -20.35 20.11 19.53
N CYS A 88 -19.35 19.24 19.57
CA CYS A 88 -18.03 19.55 20.12
C CYS A 88 -17.37 20.74 19.40
N VAL A 89 -17.35 20.73 18.07
CA VAL A 89 -16.78 21.85 17.29
C VAL A 89 -17.55 23.16 17.50
N LEU A 90 -18.87 23.12 17.57
CA LEU A 90 -19.70 24.30 17.84
C LEU A 90 -19.47 24.86 19.25
N SER A 91 -19.32 23.98 20.24
CA SER A 91 -18.94 24.35 21.61
C SER A 91 -17.57 25.03 21.66
N LEU A 92 -16.56 24.46 21.00
CA LEU A 92 -15.21 25.05 20.89
C LEU A 92 -15.23 26.44 20.24
N ARG A 93 -16.20 26.70 19.35
CA ARG A 93 -16.41 27.99 18.70
C ARG A 93 -17.31 28.96 19.50
N GLY A 94 -17.76 28.59 20.69
CA GLY A 94 -18.60 29.43 21.55
C GLY A 94 -20.07 29.53 21.12
N ARG A 95 -20.54 28.67 20.21
CA ARG A 95 -21.93 28.65 19.72
C ARG A 95 -22.80 27.73 20.57
N ALA A 96 -23.01 28.11 21.83
CA ALA A 96 -23.61 27.24 22.85
C ALA A 96 -25.02 26.72 22.49
N ASP A 97 -25.92 27.59 22.03
CA ASP A 97 -27.30 27.17 21.73
C ASP A 97 -27.39 26.17 20.58
N GLU A 98 -26.57 26.36 19.54
CA GLU A 98 -26.51 25.41 18.43
C GLU A 98 -25.81 24.12 18.85
N ALA A 99 -24.77 24.21 19.68
CA ALA A 99 -24.10 23.03 20.22
C ALA A 99 -25.08 22.16 21.01
N PHE A 100 -25.93 22.74 21.87
CA PHE A 100 -26.98 22.01 22.57
C PHE A 100 -27.98 21.36 21.62
N SER A 101 -28.50 22.12 20.64
CA SER A 101 -29.45 21.58 19.65
C SER A 101 -28.90 20.35 18.90
N ILE A 102 -27.61 20.38 18.53
CA ILE A 102 -26.95 19.28 17.85
C ILE A 102 -26.61 18.13 18.82
N LEU A 103 -26.22 18.44 20.06
CA LEU A 103 -25.91 17.45 21.09
C LEU A 103 -27.15 16.66 21.51
N ASP A 104 -28.29 17.33 21.71
CA ASP A 104 -29.58 16.70 21.94
C ASP A 104 -29.90 15.73 20.80
N LYS A 105 -29.73 16.17 19.55
CA LYS A 105 -29.93 15.31 18.38
C LYS A 105 -28.98 14.11 18.34
N ALA A 106 -27.72 14.27 18.73
CA ALA A 106 -26.78 13.16 18.82
C ALA A 106 -27.25 12.11 19.83
N VAL A 107 -27.75 12.57 20.99
CA VAL A 107 -28.38 11.71 21.98
C VAL A 107 -29.67 11.11 21.43
N ASP A 108 -30.58 11.84 20.81
CA ASP A 108 -31.80 11.24 20.23
C ASP A 108 -31.50 10.14 19.21
N LEU A 109 -30.38 10.25 18.48
CA LEU A 109 -29.93 9.26 17.50
C LEU A 109 -29.16 8.07 18.10
N GLY A 110 -28.92 8.05 19.41
CA GLY A 110 -28.33 6.90 20.10
C GLY A 110 -26.88 7.10 20.58
N PHE A 111 -26.35 8.33 20.63
CA PHE A 111 -25.08 8.59 21.30
C PHE A 111 -25.27 8.46 22.83
N ARG A 112 -24.86 7.32 23.41
CA ARG A 112 -25.10 6.94 24.83
C ARG A 112 -23.85 6.90 25.71
N LYS A 113 -22.78 7.59 25.32
CA LYS A 113 -21.50 7.57 26.03
C LYS A 113 -21.46 8.66 27.12
N VAL A 114 -22.21 8.49 28.21
CA VAL A 114 -22.36 9.51 29.27
C VAL A 114 -21.01 10.00 29.80
N GLU A 115 -20.14 9.08 30.23
CA GLU A 115 -18.80 9.42 30.75
C GLU A 115 -17.97 10.20 29.72
N HIS A 116 -18.10 9.86 28.44
CA HIS A 116 -17.41 10.58 27.37
C HIS A 116 -17.91 12.02 27.25
N ILE A 117 -19.23 12.23 27.22
CA ILE A 117 -19.85 13.58 27.15
C ILE A 117 -19.40 14.42 28.34
N GLU A 118 -19.42 13.84 29.55
CA GLU A 118 -19.09 14.53 30.78
C GLU A 118 -17.61 14.96 30.84
N GLN A 119 -16.70 14.10 30.37
CA GLN A 119 -15.26 14.34 30.46
C GLN A 119 -14.69 15.09 29.26
N ASP A 120 -15.38 15.13 28.12
CA ASP A 120 -14.91 15.77 26.90
C ASP A 120 -14.60 17.25 27.12
N THR A 121 -13.32 17.62 26.95
CA THR A 121 -12.85 18.99 27.14
C THR A 121 -13.42 19.95 26.11
N ASP A 122 -13.83 19.44 24.95
CA ASP A 122 -14.42 20.25 23.87
C ASP A 122 -15.81 20.80 24.26
N LEU A 123 -16.45 20.19 25.26
CA LEU A 123 -17.76 20.59 25.79
C LEU A 123 -17.69 21.42 27.08
N THR A 124 -16.48 21.80 27.53
CA THR A 124 -16.28 22.59 28.77
C THR A 124 -17.17 23.84 28.83
N ASN A 125 -17.39 24.50 27.69
CA ASN A 125 -18.22 25.71 27.59
C ASN A 125 -19.70 25.47 27.89
N LEU A 126 -20.17 24.22 27.80
CA LEU A 126 -21.57 23.85 28.01
C LEU A 126 -21.87 23.40 29.44
N ARG A 127 -20.88 22.94 30.21
CA ARG A 127 -21.07 22.21 31.48
C ARG A 127 -21.80 22.99 32.59
N LYS A 128 -21.74 24.32 32.56
CA LYS A 128 -22.38 25.19 33.58
C LYS A 128 -23.86 25.44 33.29
N ASP A 129 -24.33 25.12 32.09
CA ASP A 129 -25.72 25.30 31.68
C ASP A 129 -26.56 24.11 32.14
N GLU A 130 -27.75 24.35 32.70
CA GLU A 130 -28.64 23.30 33.20
C GLU A 130 -29.09 22.32 32.10
N ARG A 131 -29.11 22.76 30.82
CA ARG A 131 -29.37 21.89 29.67
C ARG A 131 -28.38 20.73 29.60
N PHE A 132 -27.13 20.93 30.04
CA PHE A 132 -26.12 19.89 30.04
C PHE A 132 -26.48 18.71 30.94
N LYS A 133 -27.09 18.98 32.11
CA LYS A 133 -27.58 17.91 33.00
C LYS A 133 -28.73 17.13 32.35
N ALA A 134 -29.60 17.81 31.59
CA ALA A 134 -30.68 17.17 30.85
C ALA A 134 -30.14 16.26 29.75
N VAL A 135 -29.13 16.70 28.99
CA VAL A 135 -28.41 15.88 28.00
C VAL A 135 -27.83 14.63 28.65
N LEU A 136 -27.10 14.76 29.77
CA LEU A 136 -26.51 13.61 30.45
C LEU A 136 -27.55 12.60 30.93
N LYS A 137 -28.68 13.10 31.46
CA LYS A 137 -29.81 12.26 31.85
C LYS A 137 -30.38 11.51 30.64
N ALA A 138 -30.62 12.21 29.53
CA ALA A 138 -31.14 11.59 28.30
C ALA A 138 -30.15 10.57 27.70
N ALA A 139 -28.84 10.83 27.79
CA ALA A 139 -27.80 9.92 27.32
C ALA A 139 -27.63 8.68 28.20
N ALA A 140 -28.11 8.71 29.45
CA ALA A 140 -28.11 7.57 30.36
C ALA A 140 -29.27 6.59 30.09
N GLU A 141 -30.33 7.04 29.42
CA GLU A 141 -31.46 6.18 29.06
C GLU A 141 -31.08 5.21 27.94
N PRO A 142 -31.45 3.92 28.01
CA PRO A 142 -31.17 2.96 26.95
C PRO A 142 -31.65 3.45 25.57
N ALA A 143 -30.81 3.29 24.53
CA ALA A 143 -31.23 3.62 23.18
C ALA A 143 -32.37 2.69 22.72
N ALA A 144 -33.46 3.25 22.23
CA ALA A 144 -34.52 2.48 21.61
C ALA A 144 -34.12 2.12 20.17
N GLY A 145 -34.12 0.82 19.86
CA GLY A 145 -33.82 0.34 18.51
C GLY A 145 -32.34 0.06 18.27
N PRO A 146 -31.98 -0.22 17.01
CA PRO A 146 -30.75 -0.92 16.71
C PRO A 146 -29.63 0.11 16.41
N THR A 147 -28.39 -0.15 16.85
CA THR A 147 -27.28 0.84 16.81
C THR A 147 -26.82 1.17 15.40
N TRP A 148 -26.58 2.44 15.10
CA TRP A 148 -26.07 2.89 13.80
C TRP A 148 -24.53 2.79 13.71
N PRO A 149 -23.94 2.45 12.54
CA PRO A 149 -24.60 2.04 11.30
C PRO A 149 -24.94 0.54 11.30
N GLN A 150 -25.98 0.18 10.54
CA GLN A 150 -26.39 -1.21 10.35
C GLN A 150 -26.27 -1.61 8.90
N PHE A 151 -25.72 -2.80 8.70
CA PHE A 151 -25.61 -3.43 7.40
C PHE A 151 -26.29 -4.79 7.46
N ALA A 152 -26.96 -5.17 6.37
CA ALA A 152 -27.46 -6.52 6.23
C ALA A 152 -26.31 -7.53 6.37
N LYS A 153 -26.58 -8.68 6.98
CA LYS A 153 -25.59 -9.76 7.06
C LYS A 153 -25.28 -10.24 5.64
N ALA A 154 -24.00 -10.23 5.29
CA ALA A 154 -23.54 -10.69 3.99
C ALA A 154 -23.91 -12.16 3.75
N THR A 155 -24.40 -12.47 2.56
CA THR A 155 -24.68 -13.84 2.10
C THR A 155 -23.74 -14.23 0.96
N PRO A 156 -23.18 -15.45 0.93
CA PRO A 156 -22.32 -15.87 -0.17
C PRO A 156 -23.05 -15.85 -1.52
N ALA A 157 -22.45 -15.24 -2.55
CA ALA A 157 -22.97 -15.32 -3.91
C ALA A 157 -22.43 -16.55 -4.63
N ALA A 158 -23.32 -17.29 -5.28
CA ALA A 158 -22.96 -18.41 -6.13
C ALA A 158 -22.48 -17.90 -7.50
N GLY A 159 -21.45 -18.57 -8.04
CA GLY A 159 -21.09 -18.42 -9.44
C GLY A 159 -22.20 -18.91 -10.37
N LYS A 160 -22.28 -18.31 -11.55
CA LYS A 160 -23.14 -18.71 -12.66
C LYS A 160 -22.38 -18.46 -13.96
N ASP A 161 -22.35 -19.46 -14.83
CA ASP A 161 -21.71 -19.38 -16.15
C ASP A 161 -20.22 -18.98 -16.04
N GLY A 162 -19.53 -19.48 -15.01
CA GLY A 162 -18.11 -19.21 -14.76
C GLY A 162 -17.81 -17.81 -14.24
N ALA A 163 -18.81 -17.09 -13.71
CA ALA A 163 -18.63 -15.77 -13.09
C ALA A 163 -19.49 -15.60 -11.83
N VAL A 164 -19.00 -14.83 -10.87
CA VAL A 164 -19.73 -14.44 -9.66
C VAL A 164 -19.86 -12.93 -9.60
N GLN A 165 -21.07 -12.45 -9.30
CA GLN A 165 -21.33 -11.03 -9.13
C GLN A 165 -21.09 -10.58 -7.70
N ILE A 166 -20.26 -9.56 -7.50
CA ILE A 166 -19.97 -8.95 -6.19
C ILE A 166 -20.82 -7.70 -6.02
N THR A 167 -21.62 -7.65 -4.96
CA THR A 167 -22.58 -6.57 -4.67
C THR A 167 -22.65 -6.34 -3.16
N GLU A 168 -23.35 -5.30 -2.71
CA GLU A 168 -23.49 -5.02 -1.27
C GLU A 168 -24.06 -6.21 -0.46
N SER A 169 -24.85 -7.09 -1.08
CA SER A 169 -25.47 -8.22 -0.37
C SER A 169 -24.48 -9.32 0.04
N ASN A 170 -23.31 -9.40 -0.62
CA ASN A 170 -22.29 -10.42 -0.35
C ASN A 170 -20.98 -9.84 0.19
N LEU A 171 -21.00 -8.58 0.64
CA LEU A 171 -19.86 -7.91 1.23
C LEU A 171 -20.03 -7.78 2.74
N GLY A 172 -19.02 -8.27 3.47
CA GLY A 172 -18.70 -7.78 4.82
C GLY A 172 -17.67 -6.65 4.74
N TYR A 173 -17.43 -5.98 5.87
CA TYR A 173 -16.34 -5.01 6.01
C TYR A 173 -15.55 -5.30 7.28
N ASN A 174 -14.22 -5.39 7.15
CA ASN A 174 -13.33 -5.63 8.26
C ASN A 174 -12.67 -4.30 8.68
N ASN A 175 -13.14 -3.74 9.79
CA ASN A 175 -12.62 -2.48 10.34
C ASN A 175 -11.14 -2.53 10.70
N ARG A 176 -10.57 -3.71 11.00
CA ARG A 176 -9.16 -3.84 11.40
C ARG A 176 -8.20 -3.59 10.25
N ASN A 177 -8.54 -4.04 9.04
CA ASN A 177 -7.70 -3.87 7.85
C ASN A 177 -8.27 -2.87 6.83
N GLY A 178 -9.50 -2.39 7.04
CA GLY A 178 -10.16 -1.42 6.16
C GLY A 178 -10.48 -1.98 4.77
N MET A 179 -10.84 -3.26 4.70
CA MET A 179 -11.14 -3.96 3.44
C MET A 179 -12.51 -4.66 3.50
N PHE A 180 -13.14 -4.75 2.33
CA PHE A 180 -14.34 -5.54 2.12
C PHE A 180 -13.98 -7.03 2.03
N LEU A 181 -14.78 -7.86 2.71
CA LEU A 181 -14.73 -9.32 2.56
C LEU A 181 -15.89 -9.75 1.66
N ALA A 182 -15.57 -10.15 0.44
CA ALA A 182 -16.52 -10.70 -0.51
C ALA A 182 -16.69 -12.20 -0.29
N LEU A 183 -17.92 -12.62 -0.01
CA LEU A 183 -18.28 -14.02 0.21
C LEU A 183 -18.75 -14.65 -1.10
N VAL A 184 -18.01 -15.65 -1.56
CA VAL A 184 -18.24 -16.38 -2.81
C VAL A 184 -18.49 -17.86 -2.50
N LYS A 185 -19.51 -18.42 -3.14
CA LYS A 185 -19.81 -19.86 -3.17
C LYS A 185 -19.44 -20.42 -4.55
N VAL A 186 -18.77 -21.57 -4.54
CA VAL A 186 -18.39 -22.31 -5.75
C VAL A 186 -19.63 -22.69 -6.56
N GLU A 187 -19.55 -22.53 -7.88
CA GLU A 187 -20.60 -22.95 -8.82
C GLU A 187 -20.71 -24.48 -8.85
N GLU A 188 -21.94 -24.99 -8.98
CA GLU A 188 -22.20 -26.43 -9.07
C GLU A 188 -21.65 -26.99 -10.39
N ASN A 189 -21.21 -28.25 -10.38
CA ASN A 189 -20.70 -28.97 -11.56
C ASN A 189 -19.44 -28.39 -12.22
N LEU A 190 -18.80 -27.38 -11.61
CA LEU A 190 -17.57 -26.79 -12.14
C LEU A 190 -16.42 -27.81 -12.22
N ALA A 191 -16.41 -28.82 -11.35
CA ALA A 191 -15.45 -29.92 -11.37
C ALA A 191 -15.62 -30.88 -12.56
N GLU A 192 -16.77 -30.88 -13.22
CA GLU A 192 -17.01 -31.70 -14.43
C GLU A 192 -16.37 -31.08 -15.67
N GLN A 193 -16.07 -29.78 -15.61
CA GLN A 193 -15.38 -29.07 -16.69
C GLN A 193 -13.91 -29.51 -16.78
N GLN A 194 -13.35 -29.41 -17.99
CA GLN A 194 -11.92 -29.65 -18.20
C GLN A 194 -11.06 -28.72 -17.34
N ILE A 195 -10.01 -29.26 -16.72
CA ILE A 195 -9.03 -28.50 -15.95
C ILE A 195 -8.32 -27.43 -16.79
N SER A 196 -8.08 -27.71 -18.07
CA SER A 196 -7.54 -26.77 -19.04
C SER A 196 -7.97 -27.13 -20.46
N LYS A 197 -8.21 -26.11 -21.29
CA LYS A 197 -8.44 -26.27 -22.75
C LYS A 197 -7.17 -26.11 -23.58
N ASN A 198 -6.02 -25.90 -22.94
CA ASN A 198 -4.76 -25.78 -23.66
C ASN A 198 -4.33 -27.15 -24.23
N GLU A 199 -3.99 -27.19 -25.51
CA GLU A 199 -3.51 -28.43 -26.17
C GLU A 199 -1.99 -28.62 -26.09
N ASP A 200 -1.31 -27.66 -25.46
CA ASP A 200 0.12 -27.67 -25.26
C ASP A 200 0.56 -28.70 -24.19
N LYS A 201 1.87 -28.74 -23.92
CA LYS A 201 2.42 -29.67 -22.93
C LYS A 201 1.88 -29.42 -21.52
N VAL A 202 1.54 -28.18 -21.18
CA VAL A 202 1.00 -27.82 -19.86
C VAL A 202 -0.41 -28.40 -19.72
N GLY A 203 -1.30 -28.10 -20.66
CA GLY A 203 -2.67 -28.59 -20.62
C GLY A 203 -2.76 -30.12 -20.68
N LYS A 204 -1.92 -30.79 -21.48
CA LYS A 204 -1.83 -32.26 -21.52
C LYS A 204 -1.40 -32.87 -20.18
N LEU A 205 -0.43 -32.26 -19.49
CA LEU A 205 0.00 -32.73 -18.16
C LEU A 205 -1.10 -32.53 -17.11
N LEU A 206 -1.73 -31.35 -17.10
CA LEU A 206 -2.83 -31.04 -16.19
C LEU A 206 -4.00 -32.00 -16.39
N GLY A 207 -4.43 -32.21 -17.64
CA GLY A 207 -5.51 -33.15 -17.98
C GLY A 207 -5.21 -34.56 -17.48
N LYS A 208 -4.02 -35.09 -17.78
CA LYS A 208 -3.59 -36.41 -17.30
C LYS A 208 -3.61 -36.52 -15.77
N TRP A 209 -3.08 -35.53 -15.06
CA TRP A 209 -3.05 -35.56 -13.59
C TRP A 209 -4.44 -35.41 -12.97
N TYR A 210 -5.32 -34.65 -13.62
CA TYR A 210 -6.70 -34.47 -13.19
C TYR A 210 -7.54 -35.72 -13.39
N GLU A 211 -7.44 -36.37 -14.55
CA GLU A 211 -8.05 -37.69 -14.82
C GLU A 211 -7.58 -38.74 -13.81
N ALA A 212 -6.32 -38.69 -13.39
CA ALA A 212 -5.78 -39.55 -12.35
C ALA A 212 -6.20 -39.18 -10.91
N GLY A 213 -6.94 -38.08 -10.72
CA GLY A 213 -7.35 -37.58 -9.40
C GLY A 213 -6.20 -36.99 -8.56
N THR A 214 -5.06 -36.70 -9.18
CA THR A 214 -3.83 -36.24 -8.49
C THR A 214 -3.58 -34.74 -8.62
N ALA A 215 -4.36 -34.02 -9.45
CA ALA A 215 -4.33 -32.56 -9.56
C ALA A 215 -5.62 -31.96 -9.00
N ALA A 216 -5.52 -30.82 -8.33
CA ALA A 216 -6.63 -30.15 -7.67
C ALA A 216 -7.60 -29.45 -8.63
N GLY A 217 -7.09 -28.99 -9.79
CA GLY A 217 -7.83 -28.10 -10.67
C GLY A 217 -8.03 -26.70 -10.10
N ASN A 218 -8.86 -25.89 -10.78
CA ASN A 218 -9.12 -24.50 -10.40
C ASN A 218 -10.50 -24.26 -9.77
N VAL A 219 -11.22 -25.34 -9.42
CA VAL A 219 -12.53 -25.22 -8.77
C VAL A 219 -12.41 -24.42 -7.47
N GLY A 220 -13.13 -23.28 -7.41
CA GLY A 220 -13.10 -22.36 -6.27
C GLY A 220 -11.95 -21.35 -6.27
N ASP A 221 -11.06 -21.39 -7.26
CA ASP A 221 -10.15 -20.30 -7.55
C ASP A 221 -10.90 -19.17 -8.28
N LEU A 222 -10.49 -17.94 -8.00
CA LEU A 222 -11.13 -16.72 -8.47
C LEU A 222 -10.17 -15.90 -9.35
N TYR A 223 -10.73 -15.23 -10.35
CA TYR A 223 -10.03 -14.23 -11.16
C TYR A 223 -10.61 -12.83 -10.93
N ASP A 224 -9.79 -11.93 -10.37
CA ASP A 224 -10.14 -10.54 -10.07
C ASP A 224 -9.49 -9.55 -11.05
N ASN A 225 -10.27 -8.97 -11.96
CA ASN A 225 -9.78 -7.98 -12.91
C ASN A 225 -10.06 -6.55 -12.42
N HIS A 226 -9.00 -5.75 -12.29
CA HIS A 226 -9.03 -4.37 -11.85
C HIS A 226 -8.58 -3.37 -12.94
N ASP A 227 -8.80 -3.70 -14.22
CA ASP A 227 -8.48 -2.80 -15.34
C ASP A 227 -9.59 -2.67 -16.39
N GLY A 228 -10.80 -3.13 -16.06
CA GLY A 228 -11.95 -3.03 -16.96
C GLY A 228 -11.77 -3.89 -18.22
N ASP A 229 -11.24 -5.10 -18.04
CA ASP A 229 -10.94 -6.07 -19.09
C ASP A 229 -9.86 -5.63 -20.10
N HIS A 230 -9.05 -4.63 -19.74
CA HIS A 230 -7.98 -4.13 -20.58
C HIS A 230 -6.86 -5.16 -20.78
N SER A 231 -6.49 -5.90 -19.72
CA SER A 231 -5.52 -6.98 -19.79
C SER A 231 -6.03 -8.26 -19.15
N ASN A 232 -6.94 -8.94 -19.84
CA ASN A 232 -7.45 -10.21 -19.36
C ASN A 232 -6.43 -11.35 -19.44
N MET A 233 -6.34 -12.16 -18.37
CA MET A 233 -5.76 -13.50 -18.46
C MET A 233 -6.54 -14.35 -19.46
N ASN A 234 -5.96 -15.45 -19.93
CA ASN A 234 -6.66 -16.38 -20.82
C ASN A 234 -7.61 -17.31 -20.03
N PHE A 235 -8.53 -16.73 -19.27
CA PHE A 235 -9.45 -17.46 -18.39
C PHE A 235 -10.30 -18.48 -19.14
N ARG A 236 -10.56 -18.28 -20.45
CA ARG A 236 -11.29 -19.25 -21.29
C ARG A 236 -10.58 -20.60 -21.37
N SER A 237 -9.27 -20.59 -21.20
CA SER A 237 -8.43 -21.80 -21.18
C SER A 237 -8.41 -22.51 -19.84
N PHE A 238 -9.04 -21.92 -18.81
CA PHE A 238 -9.22 -22.47 -17.47
C PHE A 238 -10.73 -22.51 -17.11
N PRO A 239 -11.51 -23.44 -17.68
CA PRO A 239 -12.96 -23.49 -17.49
C PRO A 239 -13.44 -23.61 -16.04
N GLN A 240 -12.58 -24.10 -15.14
CA GLN A 240 -12.89 -24.26 -13.72
C GLN A 240 -12.67 -22.99 -12.89
N LEU A 241 -12.13 -21.93 -13.48
CA LEU A 241 -11.85 -20.66 -12.80
C LEU A 241 -13.10 -19.78 -12.79
N THR A 242 -13.46 -19.22 -11.63
CA THR A 242 -14.61 -18.32 -11.52
C THR A 242 -14.16 -16.86 -11.63
N ARG A 243 -14.71 -16.11 -12.58
CA ARG A 243 -14.42 -14.67 -12.74
C ARG A 243 -15.21 -13.84 -11.74
N ILE A 244 -14.61 -12.78 -11.22
CA ILE A 244 -15.28 -11.78 -10.40
C ILE A 244 -15.84 -10.68 -11.30
N GLU A 245 -17.12 -10.40 -11.14
CA GLU A 245 -17.83 -9.32 -11.83
C GLU A 245 -18.39 -8.34 -10.80
N PHE A 246 -18.04 -7.06 -10.91
CA PHE A 246 -18.48 -6.06 -9.93
C PHE A 246 -19.84 -5.45 -10.27
N GLY A 247 -20.73 -5.45 -9.29
CA GLY A 247 -22.04 -4.80 -9.37
C GLY A 247 -21.96 -3.30 -9.64
N GLU A 248 -23.05 -2.73 -10.15
CA GLU A 248 -23.11 -1.35 -10.62
C GLU A 248 -22.64 -0.33 -9.57
N LYS A 249 -23.11 -0.45 -8.33
CA LYS A 249 -22.76 0.49 -7.23
C LYS A 249 -21.26 0.49 -6.88
N ILE A 250 -20.57 -0.63 -7.09
CA ILE A 250 -19.12 -0.75 -6.89
C ILE A 250 -18.38 -0.05 -8.03
N ARG A 251 -18.83 -0.29 -9.28
CA ARG A 251 -18.27 0.33 -10.48
C ARG A 251 -18.45 1.85 -10.50
N GLN A 252 -19.62 2.34 -10.11
CA GLN A 252 -19.89 3.79 -9.97
C GLN A 252 -18.95 4.47 -8.95
N ARG A 253 -18.46 3.73 -7.95
CA ARG A 253 -17.48 4.22 -6.95
C ARG A 253 -16.02 3.98 -7.38
N ASN A 254 -15.79 3.40 -8.56
CA ASN A 254 -14.47 3.08 -9.10
C ASN A 254 -13.61 2.22 -8.16
N LEU A 255 -14.23 1.30 -7.42
CA LEU A 255 -13.52 0.42 -6.46
C LEU A 255 -12.88 -0.80 -7.14
N ASN A 256 -13.22 -1.06 -8.40
CA ASN A 256 -12.76 -2.20 -9.21
C ASN A 256 -11.71 -1.79 -10.27
N ASN A 257 -10.97 -0.72 -10.05
CA ASN A 257 -10.00 -0.22 -11.01
C ASN A 257 -8.70 0.22 -10.33
N GLY A 258 -7.57 -0.08 -10.96
CA GLY A 258 -6.24 0.24 -10.44
C GLY A 258 -5.73 -0.78 -9.42
N LEU A 259 -4.85 -0.34 -8.53
CA LEU A 259 -4.32 -1.19 -7.47
C LEU A 259 -5.46 -1.77 -6.61
N GLN A 260 -5.50 -3.11 -6.50
CA GLN A 260 -6.43 -3.75 -5.58
C GLN A 260 -6.02 -3.40 -4.14
N ARG A 261 -6.93 -2.74 -3.44
CA ARG A 261 -6.77 -2.32 -2.04
C ARG A 261 -8.07 -2.36 -1.25
N HIS A 262 -9.15 -2.77 -1.89
CA HIS A 262 -10.51 -2.67 -1.40
C HIS A 262 -11.07 -4.03 -0.99
N PHE A 263 -10.74 -5.10 -1.72
CA PHE A 263 -11.35 -6.41 -1.51
C PHE A 263 -10.36 -7.49 -1.08
N ILE A 264 -10.86 -8.37 -0.22
CA ILE A 264 -10.42 -9.75 -0.04
C ILE A 264 -11.63 -10.65 -0.33
N PHE A 265 -11.36 -11.87 -0.78
CA PHE A 265 -12.39 -12.85 -1.18
C PHE A 265 -12.27 -14.10 -0.32
N SER A 266 -13.37 -14.80 -0.11
CA SER A 266 -13.37 -16.09 0.61
C SER A 266 -12.71 -17.24 -0.15
N GLY A 267 -12.35 -17.05 -1.43
CA GLY A 267 -11.66 -18.02 -2.28
C GLY A 267 -10.21 -17.62 -2.60
N ILE A 268 -9.44 -18.58 -3.11
CA ILE A 268 -8.08 -18.34 -3.64
C ILE A 268 -8.21 -17.41 -4.84
N THR A 269 -7.45 -16.34 -4.91
CA THR A 269 -7.65 -15.30 -5.94
C THR A 269 -6.35 -14.98 -6.65
N LEU A 270 -6.37 -15.03 -7.97
CA LEU A 270 -5.40 -14.35 -8.83
C LEU A 270 -6.07 -13.10 -9.39
N GLY A 271 -5.36 -11.98 -9.44
CA GLY A 271 -5.92 -10.77 -10.02
C GLY A 271 -4.89 -9.84 -10.62
N ASN A 272 -5.34 -8.86 -11.38
CA ASN A 272 -4.43 -7.94 -12.04
C ASN A 272 -5.00 -6.55 -12.26
N SER A 273 -4.09 -5.61 -12.55
CA SER A 273 -4.46 -4.33 -13.16
C SER A 273 -3.33 -3.85 -14.06
N SER A 274 -3.56 -3.83 -15.36
CA SER A 274 -2.65 -3.21 -16.35
C SER A 274 -2.89 -1.70 -16.52
N THR A 275 -3.25 -1.01 -15.45
CA THR A 275 -3.36 0.45 -15.43
C THR A 275 -2.11 1.08 -14.80
N ALA A 276 -1.88 2.36 -15.02
CA ALA A 276 -0.81 3.11 -14.37
C ALA A 276 -1.16 4.60 -14.31
N LEU A 277 -0.47 5.33 -13.44
CA LEU A 277 -0.44 6.79 -13.52
C LEU A 277 0.66 7.18 -14.52
N THR A 278 0.27 7.62 -15.71
CA THR A 278 1.20 7.82 -16.84
C THR A 278 1.68 9.26 -17.02
N HIS A 279 1.09 10.21 -16.27
CA HIS A 279 1.37 11.64 -16.38
C HIS A 279 1.56 12.28 -15.01
N GLY A 280 2.13 13.49 -15.02
CA GLY A 280 2.36 14.31 -13.84
C GLY A 280 3.59 13.88 -13.03
N LEU A 281 3.88 14.66 -12.00
CA LEU A 281 5.05 14.45 -11.13
C LEU A 281 5.02 13.09 -10.40
N TYR A 282 3.83 12.55 -10.17
CA TYR A 282 3.61 11.32 -9.41
C TYR A 282 3.31 10.10 -10.30
N TRP A 283 3.73 10.11 -11.56
CA TRP A 283 3.65 8.94 -12.44
C TRP A 283 4.23 7.69 -11.75
N ARG A 284 3.62 6.50 -11.99
CA ARG A 284 4.00 5.20 -11.42
C ARG A 284 3.11 4.07 -11.91
N SER A 285 3.61 2.83 -11.92
CA SER A 285 2.77 1.63 -11.95
C SER A 285 1.97 1.46 -10.68
N GLN A 286 0.97 0.57 -10.72
CA GLN A 286 0.26 0.12 -9.52
C GLN A 286 1.19 -0.56 -8.52
N ALA A 287 2.20 -1.32 -8.98
CA ALA A 287 3.16 -1.98 -8.11
C ALA A 287 3.98 -0.96 -7.30
N ARG A 288 4.57 0.05 -7.96
CA ARG A 288 5.30 1.10 -7.23
C ARG A 288 4.37 1.96 -6.36
N GLY A 289 3.14 2.20 -6.83
CA GLY A 289 2.08 2.83 -6.02
C GLY A 289 1.80 2.07 -4.72
N ALA A 290 1.74 0.74 -4.76
CA ALA A 290 1.52 -0.10 -3.59
C ALA A 290 2.65 0.00 -2.55
N LEU A 291 3.89 0.23 -2.99
CA LEU A 291 5.06 0.32 -2.11
C LEU A 291 5.31 1.73 -1.54
N THR A 292 4.62 2.74 -2.07
CA THR A 292 4.84 4.16 -1.70
C THR A 292 3.65 4.79 -1.00
N GLN A 293 2.47 4.15 -1.03
CA GLN A 293 1.27 4.65 -0.36
C GLN A 293 1.17 4.12 1.09
N PRO A 294 0.51 4.89 2.00
CA PRO A 294 0.20 4.41 3.35
C PRO A 294 -0.53 3.06 3.35
N ASN A 295 -0.06 2.13 4.18
CA ASN A 295 -0.59 0.77 4.34
C ASN A 295 -0.59 -0.08 3.06
N GLY A 296 0.04 0.35 1.96
CA GLY A 296 0.03 -0.39 0.71
C GLY A 296 0.73 -1.76 0.85
N ALA A 297 1.97 -1.79 1.33
CA ALA A 297 2.69 -3.03 1.60
C ALA A 297 2.00 -3.92 2.64
N ALA A 298 1.37 -3.34 3.67
CA ALA A 298 0.60 -4.09 4.66
C ALA A 298 -0.61 -4.80 4.03
N ARG A 299 -1.31 -4.15 3.09
CA ARG A 299 -2.40 -4.79 2.33
C ARG A 299 -1.87 -5.91 1.44
N LEU A 300 -0.75 -5.69 0.76
CA LEU A 300 -0.09 -6.74 -0.03
C LEU A 300 0.29 -7.95 0.85
N ALA A 301 0.80 -7.72 2.07
CA ALA A 301 1.09 -8.78 3.03
C ALA A 301 -0.18 -9.55 3.45
N LEU A 302 -1.30 -8.85 3.66
CA LEU A 302 -2.58 -9.47 3.95
C LEU A 302 -3.10 -10.31 2.77
N HIS A 303 -2.97 -9.83 1.54
CA HIS A 303 -3.28 -10.59 0.33
C HIS A 303 -2.42 -11.86 0.27
N TYR A 304 -1.12 -11.73 0.48
CA TYR A 304 -0.16 -12.82 0.41
C TYR A 304 -0.49 -13.98 1.36
N VAL A 305 -0.83 -13.70 2.62
CA VAL A 305 -1.25 -14.74 3.58
C VAL A 305 -2.73 -15.10 3.48
N GLY A 306 -3.52 -14.28 2.76
CA GLY A 306 -4.96 -14.43 2.55
C GLY A 306 -5.35 -15.26 1.32
N ASN A 307 -4.38 -15.83 0.61
CA ASN A 307 -4.54 -16.56 -0.65
C ASN A 307 -4.86 -15.68 -1.88
N HIS A 308 -4.40 -14.43 -1.86
CA HIS A 308 -4.51 -13.50 -2.98
C HIS A 308 -3.12 -13.20 -3.56
N LEU A 309 -3.01 -13.21 -4.89
CA LEU A 309 -1.81 -12.76 -5.58
C LEU A 309 -2.18 -11.87 -6.75
N TYR A 310 -1.54 -10.70 -6.82
CA TYR A 310 -1.78 -9.74 -7.88
C TYR A 310 -0.58 -9.54 -8.80
N PHE A 311 -0.90 -9.30 -10.07
CA PHE A 311 0.04 -9.10 -11.16
C PHE A 311 -0.10 -7.67 -11.69
N TYR A 312 1.03 -6.98 -11.83
CA TYR A 312 1.08 -5.60 -12.32
C TYR A 312 2.24 -5.44 -13.30
N PRO A 313 2.05 -4.80 -14.47
CA PRO A 313 3.17 -4.35 -15.29
C PRO A 313 3.99 -3.27 -14.59
N GLU A 314 5.30 -3.21 -14.86
CA GLU A 314 6.19 -2.17 -14.32
C GLU A 314 5.92 -0.79 -14.92
N HIS A 315 5.44 -0.73 -16.18
CA HIS A 315 5.07 0.49 -16.89
C HIS A 315 6.03 1.69 -16.67
N ARG A 316 7.27 1.55 -17.18
CA ARG A 316 8.39 2.53 -17.12
C ARG A 316 9.09 2.72 -15.77
N ASP A 317 8.69 1.98 -14.76
CA ASP A 317 9.38 1.96 -13.46
C ASP A 317 10.70 1.16 -13.49
N HIS A 318 10.95 0.38 -14.55
CA HIS A 318 12.09 -0.50 -14.71
C HIS A 318 12.55 -0.58 -16.19
N ASP A 319 12.97 0.56 -16.72
CA ASP A 319 13.48 0.72 -18.09
C ASP A 319 14.91 1.27 -18.08
N VAL A 320 15.80 0.75 -18.94
CA VAL A 320 17.20 1.19 -19.02
C VAL A 320 17.29 2.70 -19.24
N GLY A 321 18.08 3.37 -18.41
CA GLY A 321 18.30 4.82 -18.49
C GLY A 321 18.46 5.47 -17.12
N ARG A 322 18.57 6.80 -17.13
CA ARG A 322 18.65 7.63 -15.93
C ARG A 322 17.97 8.97 -16.23
N ASN A 323 17.02 9.38 -15.39
CA ASN A 323 16.27 10.62 -15.55
C ASN A 323 15.47 10.73 -16.87
N GLY A 324 15.05 9.60 -17.46
CA GLY A 324 14.36 9.55 -18.75
C GLY A 324 15.29 9.70 -19.96
N LYS A 325 16.60 9.96 -19.79
CA LYS A 325 17.56 10.00 -20.89
C LYS A 325 17.74 8.60 -21.47
N GLY A 326 17.62 8.47 -22.80
CA GLY A 326 17.62 7.16 -23.47
C GLY A 326 16.30 6.38 -23.34
N GLY A 327 15.25 7.00 -22.78
CA GLY A 327 13.89 6.46 -22.71
C GLY A 327 13.45 5.95 -21.33
N GLY A 328 14.38 5.59 -20.44
CA GLY A 328 14.08 5.00 -19.13
C GLY A 328 14.63 5.76 -17.93
N TYR A 329 14.19 5.33 -16.74
CA TYR A 329 14.61 5.88 -15.44
C TYR A 329 15.48 4.92 -14.63
N GLY A 330 15.84 3.76 -15.20
CA GLY A 330 16.38 2.56 -14.55
C GLY A 330 15.34 1.92 -13.64
N ASP A 331 15.81 1.21 -12.61
CA ASP A 331 14.92 0.72 -11.55
C ASP A 331 14.63 1.83 -10.53
N VAL A 332 13.39 2.31 -10.53
CA VAL A 332 12.89 3.32 -9.59
C VAL A 332 11.96 2.76 -8.51
N PHE A 333 11.92 1.44 -8.33
CA PHE A 333 11.19 0.82 -7.22
C PHE A 333 11.91 1.04 -5.88
N PRO A 334 11.21 1.50 -4.83
CA PRO A 334 11.82 1.72 -3.52
C PRO A 334 12.16 0.43 -2.78
N ALA A 335 11.50 -0.68 -3.15
CA ALA A 335 11.61 -1.95 -2.44
C ALA A 335 11.32 -3.13 -3.36
N ASN A 336 11.83 -4.30 -2.97
CA ASN A 336 11.45 -5.59 -3.53
C ASN A 336 10.61 -6.36 -2.50
N THR A 337 9.65 -7.15 -2.95
CA THR A 337 8.72 -7.86 -2.08
C THR A 337 8.25 -9.18 -2.69
N PRO A 338 7.98 -10.22 -1.88
CA PRO A 338 7.35 -11.45 -2.37
C PRO A 338 5.83 -11.33 -2.57
N TYR A 339 5.20 -10.20 -2.25
CA TYR A 339 3.73 -10.11 -2.17
C TYR A 339 2.99 -9.97 -3.49
N LEU A 340 3.69 -9.62 -4.57
CA LEU A 340 3.12 -9.42 -5.90
C LEU A 340 4.08 -9.95 -6.97
N VAL A 341 3.62 -9.98 -8.22
CA VAL A 341 4.47 -10.22 -9.38
C VAL A 341 4.45 -8.98 -10.26
N VAL A 342 5.59 -8.33 -10.39
CA VAL A 342 5.77 -7.24 -11.36
C VAL A 342 6.28 -7.83 -12.66
N SER A 343 5.58 -7.60 -13.77
CA SER A 343 6.01 -8.06 -15.10
C SER A 343 6.77 -6.96 -15.84
N GLN A 344 7.83 -7.34 -16.57
CA GLN A 344 8.55 -6.42 -17.45
C GLN A 344 7.67 -6.05 -18.64
N GLY A 345 7.41 -4.76 -18.82
CA GLY A 345 6.60 -4.22 -19.91
C GLY A 345 5.38 -3.42 -19.41
N SER A 346 4.39 -3.34 -20.29
CA SER A 346 3.15 -2.58 -20.11
C SER A 346 1.94 -3.50 -20.27
N SER A 347 0.76 -2.96 -20.58
CA SER A 347 -0.48 -3.72 -20.71
C SER A 347 -0.31 -5.03 -21.49
N GLY A 348 -0.69 -6.14 -20.88
CA GLY A 348 -0.57 -7.48 -21.46
C GLY A 348 0.65 -8.29 -21.01
N SER A 349 1.71 -7.67 -20.49
CA SER A 349 2.92 -8.40 -20.05
C SER A 349 2.68 -9.30 -18.84
N ASP A 350 1.63 -9.01 -18.06
CA ASP A 350 1.20 -9.73 -16.86
C ASP A 350 0.49 -11.06 -17.18
N ARG A 351 -0.12 -11.19 -18.37
CA ARG A 351 -0.98 -12.32 -18.76
C ARG A 351 -0.28 -13.68 -18.67
N VAL A 352 0.96 -13.76 -19.17
CA VAL A 352 1.73 -15.02 -19.15
C VAL A 352 1.99 -15.51 -17.74
N PHE A 353 2.16 -14.59 -16.78
CA PHE A 353 2.34 -14.95 -15.38
C PHE A 353 1.03 -15.41 -14.75
N MET A 354 -0.08 -14.71 -15.00
CA MET A 354 -1.40 -15.16 -14.52
C MET A 354 -1.73 -16.57 -14.99
N ASP A 355 -1.55 -16.85 -16.28
CA ASP A 355 -1.83 -18.16 -16.87
C ASP A 355 -0.92 -19.25 -16.26
N ALA A 356 0.35 -18.94 -16.01
CA ALA A 356 1.29 -19.86 -15.36
C ALA A 356 0.92 -20.16 -13.91
N PHE A 357 0.54 -19.14 -13.14
CA PHE A 357 0.12 -19.31 -11.74
C PHE A 357 -1.23 -20.05 -11.64
N ALA A 358 -2.18 -19.79 -12.56
CA ALA A 358 -3.41 -20.57 -12.65
C ALA A 358 -3.12 -22.05 -12.93
N SER A 359 -2.19 -22.32 -13.86
CA SER A 359 -1.72 -23.68 -14.17
C SER A 359 -1.05 -24.36 -12.97
N ALA A 360 -0.24 -23.64 -12.19
CA ALA A 360 0.40 -24.19 -11.00
C ALA A 360 -0.60 -24.43 -9.85
N LEU A 361 -1.58 -23.54 -9.66
CA LEU A 361 -2.70 -23.75 -8.74
C LEU A 361 -3.48 -25.02 -9.10
N ALA A 362 -3.70 -25.25 -10.39
CA ALA A 362 -4.38 -26.44 -10.88
C ALA A 362 -3.57 -27.72 -10.64
N ALA A 363 -2.24 -27.63 -10.75
CA ALA A 363 -1.33 -28.76 -10.69
C ALA A 363 -1.07 -29.31 -9.29
N PHE A 364 -1.24 -28.52 -8.23
CA PHE A 364 -1.09 -29.02 -6.86
C PHE A 364 -1.94 -30.26 -6.64
N ARG A 365 -1.47 -31.16 -5.78
CA ARG A 365 -2.31 -32.24 -5.29
C ARG A 365 -3.48 -31.67 -4.47
N PRO A 366 -4.69 -32.26 -4.54
CA PRO A 366 -5.87 -31.72 -3.86
C PRO A 366 -5.64 -31.45 -2.36
N GLU A 367 -5.06 -32.41 -1.64
CA GLU A 367 -4.76 -32.33 -0.21
C GLU A 367 -3.73 -31.24 0.10
N VAL A 368 -2.71 -31.11 -0.74
CA VAL A 368 -1.65 -30.10 -0.60
C VAL A 368 -2.20 -28.70 -0.79
N LYS A 369 -2.96 -28.46 -1.87
CA LYS A 369 -3.56 -27.15 -2.15
C LYS A 369 -4.47 -26.71 -1.00
N LYS A 370 -5.31 -27.62 -0.52
CA LYS A 370 -6.23 -27.37 0.60
C LYS A 370 -5.47 -27.03 1.87
N LYS A 371 -4.46 -27.83 2.26
CA LYS A 371 -3.65 -27.61 3.46
C LYS A 371 -2.92 -26.26 3.42
N LEU A 372 -2.31 -25.94 2.29
CA LEU A 372 -1.60 -24.67 2.08
C LEU A 372 -2.57 -23.47 2.13
N ALA A 373 -3.75 -23.57 1.51
CA ALA A 373 -4.74 -22.49 1.54
C ALA A 373 -5.27 -22.22 2.95
N GLN A 374 -5.60 -23.28 3.71
CA GLN A 374 -6.12 -23.17 5.07
C GLN A 374 -5.09 -22.62 6.08
N SER A 375 -3.80 -22.77 5.78
CA SER A 375 -2.71 -22.32 6.65
C SER A 375 -2.10 -20.97 6.23
N GLY A 376 -2.61 -20.36 5.15
CA GLY A 376 -2.08 -19.11 4.59
C GLY A 376 -0.69 -19.24 3.94
N LEU A 377 -0.32 -20.45 3.50
CA LEU A 377 0.99 -20.75 2.90
C LEU A 377 0.94 -21.04 1.39
N LEU A 378 -0.24 -20.96 0.76
CA LEU A 378 -0.39 -21.24 -0.67
C LEU A 378 0.39 -20.26 -1.55
N ILE A 379 0.16 -18.95 -1.40
CA ILE A 379 0.87 -17.94 -2.20
C ILE A 379 2.37 -17.90 -1.87
N PRO A 380 2.81 -18.02 -0.59
CA PRO A 380 4.22 -18.20 -0.29
C PRO A 380 4.86 -19.39 -1.02
N THR A 381 4.17 -20.52 -1.05
CA THR A 381 4.63 -21.71 -1.76
C THR A 381 4.66 -21.50 -3.27
N LEU A 382 3.65 -20.84 -3.84
CA LEU A 382 3.63 -20.48 -5.26
C LEU A 382 4.77 -19.54 -5.65
N GLN A 383 5.05 -18.51 -4.84
CA GLN A 383 6.17 -17.60 -5.09
C GLN A 383 7.51 -18.35 -5.08
N MET A 384 7.69 -19.27 -4.13
CA MET A 384 8.87 -20.14 -4.08
C MET A 384 8.98 -21.02 -5.33
N ILE A 385 7.89 -21.68 -5.73
CA ILE A 385 7.85 -22.52 -6.94
C ILE A 385 8.18 -21.68 -8.17
N PHE A 386 7.54 -20.53 -8.34
CA PHE A 386 7.73 -19.62 -9.47
C PHE A 386 9.19 -19.19 -9.57
N ARG A 387 9.75 -18.61 -8.50
CA ARG A 387 11.13 -18.10 -8.47
C ARG A 387 12.15 -19.20 -8.78
N ARG A 388 11.95 -20.41 -8.26
CA ARG A 388 12.81 -21.60 -8.51
C ARG A 388 12.60 -22.24 -9.88
N SER A 389 11.58 -21.83 -10.63
CA SER A 389 11.23 -22.46 -11.89
C SER A 389 11.80 -21.73 -13.10
N ASN A 390 12.19 -20.46 -12.99
CA ASN A 390 12.65 -19.70 -14.14
C ASN A 390 13.84 -20.35 -14.87
N SER A 391 13.84 -20.24 -16.20
CA SER A 391 14.80 -20.87 -17.11
C SER A 391 16.19 -20.26 -17.05
N ASN A 392 16.32 -19.02 -16.57
CA ASN A 392 17.60 -18.33 -16.32
C ASN A 392 18.35 -18.85 -15.07
N LEU A 393 17.76 -19.78 -14.32
CA LEU A 393 18.41 -20.47 -13.22
C LEU A 393 18.99 -21.80 -13.72
N GLU A 394 20.31 -21.91 -13.66
CA GLU A 394 21.08 -23.05 -14.19
C GLU A 394 21.36 -24.08 -13.10
N ALA A 395 21.60 -23.60 -11.87
CA ALA A 395 21.93 -24.45 -10.72
C ALA A 395 21.04 -24.15 -9.50
N PRO A 396 20.84 -25.11 -8.57
CA PRO A 396 20.04 -24.88 -7.36
C PRO A 396 20.50 -23.69 -6.51
N VAL A 397 21.81 -23.42 -6.46
CA VAL A 397 22.40 -22.30 -5.71
C VAL A 397 21.97 -20.94 -6.26
N ASP A 398 21.57 -20.87 -7.53
CA ASP A 398 21.11 -19.63 -8.15
C ASP A 398 19.82 -19.11 -7.52
N TYR A 399 19.06 -19.97 -6.83
CA TYR A 399 17.91 -19.53 -6.05
C TYR A 399 18.28 -18.55 -4.94
N PHE A 400 19.53 -18.51 -4.48
CA PHE A 400 19.96 -17.58 -3.43
C PHE A 400 20.64 -16.33 -3.99
N LYS A 401 20.49 -16.06 -5.29
CA LYS A 401 21.08 -14.90 -5.98
C LYS A 401 19.99 -13.93 -6.44
N GLY A 402 20.38 -12.67 -6.64
CA GLY A 402 19.47 -11.62 -7.15
C GLY A 402 18.74 -11.99 -8.45
N LYS A 403 19.34 -12.80 -9.33
CA LYS A 403 18.72 -13.21 -10.60
C LYS A 403 17.46 -14.08 -10.45
N ALA A 404 17.29 -14.77 -9.32
CA ALA A 404 16.06 -15.51 -9.00
C ALA A 404 15.00 -14.61 -8.34
N HIS A 405 15.42 -13.44 -7.85
CA HIS A 405 14.60 -12.50 -7.09
C HIS A 405 14.65 -11.08 -7.66
N PRO A 406 14.49 -10.88 -8.97
CA PRO A 406 14.43 -9.55 -9.52
C PRO A 406 13.19 -8.83 -8.99
N THR A 407 13.22 -7.50 -9.03
CA THR A 407 12.05 -6.66 -8.72
C THR A 407 10.97 -6.80 -9.79
N VAL A 408 11.41 -6.98 -11.04
CA VAL A 408 10.57 -7.12 -12.22
C VAL A 408 10.96 -8.39 -12.96
N PHE A 409 9.97 -9.23 -13.26
CA PHE A 409 10.14 -10.52 -13.91
C PHE A 409 9.94 -10.40 -15.42
N ASP A 410 10.88 -10.94 -16.19
CA ASP A 410 10.75 -11.07 -17.65
C ASP A 410 10.05 -12.39 -18.00
N GLY A 411 8.93 -12.32 -18.71
CA GLY A 411 8.16 -13.49 -19.15
C GLY A 411 8.95 -14.46 -20.03
N LYS A 412 10.05 -14.02 -20.66
CA LYS A 412 10.96 -14.90 -21.43
C LYS A 412 11.64 -15.96 -20.57
N ASN A 413 11.77 -15.71 -19.27
CA ASN A 413 12.39 -16.66 -18.35
C ASN A 413 11.39 -17.66 -17.75
N LEU A 414 10.10 -17.55 -18.08
CA LEU A 414 9.05 -18.36 -17.48
C LEU A 414 9.05 -19.80 -18.02
N ASP A 415 9.32 -20.79 -17.16
CA ASP A 415 9.22 -22.21 -17.47
C ASP A 415 8.01 -22.82 -16.75
N VAL A 416 6.84 -22.75 -17.39
CA VAL A 416 5.56 -23.19 -16.83
C VAL A 416 5.54 -24.69 -16.58
N VAL A 417 6.19 -25.49 -17.42
CA VAL A 417 6.26 -26.95 -17.25
C VAL A 417 7.03 -27.31 -15.98
N ARG A 418 8.15 -26.63 -15.71
CA ARG A 418 8.90 -26.81 -14.46
C ARG A 418 8.07 -26.36 -13.26
N MET A 419 7.32 -25.27 -13.41
CA MET A 419 6.45 -24.72 -12.36
C MET A 419 5.36 -25.71 -11.94
N ILE A 420 4.56 -26.22 -12.88
CA ILE A 420 3.48 -27.17 -12.59
C ILE A 420 4.01 -28.50 -12.04
N ARG A 421 5.18 -28.96 -12.52
CA ARG A 421 5.80 -30.20 -12.01
C ARG A 421 6.26 -30.05 -10.56
N ARG A 422 6.82 -28.89 -10.18
CA ARG A 422 7.19 -28.62 -8.79
C ARG A 422 5.96 -28.54 -7.89
N ALA A 423 4.89 -27.88 -8.33
CA ALA A 423 3.63 -27.82 -7.58
C ALA A 423 3.04 -29.23 -7.35
N HIS A 424 2.97 -30.03 -8.41
CA HIS A 424 2.43 -31.40 -8.37
C HIS A 424 3.28 -32.38 -7.55
N ALA A 425 4.59 -32.13 -7.44
CA ALA A 425 5.53 -32.97 -6.70
C ALA A 425 5.47 -32.78 -5.17
N LEU A 426 4.89 -31.67 -4.68
CA LEU A 426 4.73 -31.46 -3.24
C LEU A 426 3.80 -32.51 -2.63
N LYS A 427 4.06 -32.85 -1.36
CA LYS A 427 3.26 -33.77 -0.56
C LYS A 427 2.87 -33.09 0.74
N GLU A 428 1.79 -33.54 1.37
CA GLU A 428 1.24 -32.90 2.56
C GLU A 428 2.23 -32.93 3.75
N GLU A 429 3.03 -33.99 3.87
CA GLU A 429 4.07 -34.15 4.89
C GLU A 429 5.40 -33.43 4.58
N SER A 430 5.50 -32.84 3.38
CA SER A 430 6.71 -32.23 2.82
C SER A 430 6.36 -30.89 2.20
N LEU A 431 6.01 -29.92 3.05
CA LEU A 431 5.65 -28.58 2.64
C LEU A 431 6.80 -27.58 2.88
N PRO A 432 6.88 -26.50 2.11
CA PRO A 432 7.87 -25.44 2.33
C PRO A 432 7.61 -24.65 3.62
N PRO A 433 8.67 -24.18 4.30
CA PRO A 433 8.52 -23.32 5.47
C PRO A 433 8.14 -21.88 5.07
N PHE A 434 7.70 -21.11 6.05
CA PHE A 434 7.37 -19.69 5.94
C PHE A 434 8.47 -18.84 6.56
N ALA A 435 9.16 -18.05 5.75
CA ALA A 435 10.11 -17.05 6.24
C ALA A 435 9.38 -15.78 6.65
N GLN A 436 9.73 -15.25 7.82
CA GLN A 436 9.35 -13.90 8.23
C GLN A 436 10.39 -13.32 9.18
N PHE A 437 10.46 -12.00 9.25
CA PHE A 437 11.26 -11.30 10.25
C PHE A 437 10.59 -9.98 10.68
N LYS A 438 11.04 -9.43 11.80
CA LYS A 438 10.71 -8.09 12.28
C LYS A 438 11.99 -7.29 12.51
N VAL A 439 11.88 -5.97 12.47
CA VAL A 439 12.97 -5.07 12.92
C VAL A 439 12.87 -4.94 14.43
N GLU A 440 13.95 -5.28 15.14
CA GLU A 440 14.02 -5.11 16.60
C GLU A 440 14.62 -3.76 16.97
N GLN A 441 15.71 -3.40 16.30
CA GLN A 441 16.45 -2.16 16.52
C GLN A 441 16.94 -1.63 15.17
N GLU A 442 17.12 -0.32 15.09
CA GLU A 442 17.74 0.34 13.95
C GLU A 442 18.25 1.72 14.34
N ASP A 443 19.16 2.26 13.54
CA ASP A 443 19.62 3.63 13.71
C ASP A 443 18.46 4.63 13.54
N ILE A 444 18.35 5.57 14.48
CA ILE A 444 17.33 6.62 14.47
C ILE A 444 18.03 7.96 14.20
N PRO A 445 18.02 8.46 12.95
CA PRO A 445 18.62 9.74 12.64
C PRO A 445 17.77 10.89 13.19
N VAL A 446 18.48 11.94 13.60
CA VAL A 446 17.91 13.15 14.17
C VAL A 446 17.58 14.16 13.06
N PRO A 447 16.31 14.57 12.90
CA PRO A 447 15.93 15.60 11.93
C PRO A 447 16.71 16.90 12.17
N GLY A 448 17.19 17.50 11.09
CA GLY A 448 17.96 18.74 11.13
C GLY A 448 19.43 18.60 11.49
N ARG A 449 19.87 17.41 11.93
CA ARG A 449 21.27 17.05 12.14
C ARG A 449 21.73 16.01 11.12
N ASP A 450 21.03 14.88 11.10
CA ASP A 450 21.42 13.71 10.31
C ASP A 450 20.70 13.69 8.95
N TYR A 451 19.58 14.40 8.80
CA TYR A 451 18.91 14.60 7.52
C TYR A 451 18.08 15.89 7.50
N PHE A 452 17.83 16.43 6.31
CA PHE A 452 17.23 17.76 6.12
C PHE A 452 15.94 17.68 5.30
N ASP A 453 14.85 17.23 5.91
CA ASP A 453 13.56 17.05 5.24
C ASP A 453 12.40 17.44 6.16
N PHE A 454 11.26 17.79 5.57
CA PHE A 454 10.02 18.07 6.30
C PHE A 454 9.18 16.80 6.48
N ARG A 455 9.54 15.69 5.80
CA ARG A 455 8.88 14.39 5.95
C ARG A 455 9.84 13.33 6.51
N PRO A 456 9.50 12.63 7.61
CA PRO A 456 10.32 11.55 8.15
C PRO A 456 10.07 10.24 7.39
N HIS A 457 10.35 10.20 6.07
CA HIS A 457 10.09 9.05 5.21
C HIS A 457 11.20 8.00 5.22
N GLN A 458 11.96 7.88 6.31
CA GLN A 458 12.97 6.81 6.41
C GLN A 458 12.29 5.44 6.48
N ARG A 459 11.22 5.28 7.27
CA ARG A 459 10.44 4.05 7.30
C ARG A 459 9.35 4.10 6.24
N LEU A 460 9.46 3.27 5.21
CA LEU A 460 8.39 3.13 4.23
C LEU A 460 7.34 2.14 4.74
N PHE A 461 7.78 0.97 5.19
CA PHE A 461 6.92 -0.04 5.80
C PHE A 461 7.71 -1.11 6.55
N ASP A 462 7.02 -1.72 7.51
CA ASP A 462 7.41 -2.93 8.21
C ASP A 462 6.29 -3.96 8.04
N THR A 463 6.60 -5.09 7.39
CA THR A 463 5.68 -6.20 7.21
C THR A 463 6.41 -7.52 7.44
N PRO A 464 5.72 -8.64 7.73
CA PRO A 464 6.40 -9.87 8.12
C PRO A 464 7.41 -10.42 7.10
N CYS A 465 7.22 -10.18 5.80
CA CYS A 465 8.08 -10.70 4.73
C CYS A 465 8.74 -9.60 3.90
N ALA A 466 8.54 -8.32 4.25
CA ALA A 466 9.19 -7.22 3.57
C ALA A 466 9.36 -6.01 4.51
N VAL A 467 10.58 -5.48 4.58
CA VAL A 467 10.91 -4.26 5.30
C VAL A 467 11.57 -3.30 4.33
N ALA A 468 11.16 -2.03 4.34
CA ALA A 468 11.73 -1.04 3.43
C ALA A 468 12.11 0.26 4.14
N ARG A 469 13.28 0.78 3.78
CA ARG A 469 13.84 2.04 4.29
C ARG A 469 14.31 2.96 3.18
N VAL A 470 14.31 4.26 3.45
CA VAL A 470 15.05 5.28 2.67
C VAL A 470 16.25 5.73 3.51
N TYR A 471 17.45 5.65 2.93
CA TYR A 471 18.70 6.05 3.56
C TYR A 471 18.78 7.59 3.66
N LYS A 472 18.15 8.15 4.71
CA LYS A 472 18.10 9.60 4.94
C LYS A 472 19.30 10.12 5.71
N THR A 473 19.77 9.37 6.71
CA THR A 473 20.88 9.74 7.59
C THR A 473 22.13 10.10 6.80
N THR A 474 22.92 11.07 7.26
CA THR A 474 24.23 11.45 6.72
C THR A 474 25.35 10.58 7.27
N ALA A 475 25.06 9.72 8.25
CA ALA A 475 26.00 8.71 8.75
C ALA A 475 26.56 7.82 7.62
N PRO A 476 27.83 7.39 7.72
CA PRO A 476 28.48 6.57 6.69
C PRO A 476 27.85 5.19 6.52
N THR A 477 27.25 4.68 7.60
CA THR A 477 26.56 3.41 7.69
C THR A 477 25.18 3.57 8.33
N TYR A 478 24.33 2.59 8.06
CA TYR A 478 23.01 2.42 8.65
C TYR A 478 22.82 0.97 9.06
N SER A 479 22.49 0.75 10.33
CA SER A 479 22.37 -0.58 10.93
C SER A 479 20.94 -0.90 11.34
N LEU A 480 20.55 -2.17 11.17
CA LEU A 480 19.30 -2.73 11.67
C LEU A 480 19.52 -4.13 12.24
N THR A 481 18.88 -4.43 13.37
CA THR A 481 18.75 -5.80 13.90
C THR A 481 17.43 -6.41 13.42
N LEU A 482 17.52 -7.56 12.75
CA LEU A 482 16.38 -8.33 12.26
C LEU A 482 16.25 -9.65 13.03
N ASP A 483 15.06 -9.91 13.55
CA ASP A 483 14.71 -11.17 14.22
C ASP A 483 13.76 -11.99 13.33
N ALA A 484 14.22 -13.17 12.92
CA ALA A 484 13.50 -14.13 12.10
C ALA A 484 12.91 -15.33 12.86
N GLN A 485 12.96 -15.36 14.20
CA GLN A 485 12.46 -16.46 15.03
C GLN A 485 10.95 -16.69 14.87
N GLY A 486 10.21 -15.71 14.35
CA GLY A 486 8.81 -15.91 13.96
C GLY A 486 8.61 -16.87 12.77
N SER A 487 9.66 -17.20 12.01
CA SER A 487 9.60 -18.15 10.89
C SER A 487 9.10 -19.52 11.35
N ARG A 488 8.39 -20.24 10.47
CA ARG A 488 7.72 -21.49 10.89
C ARG A 488 7.62 -22.54 9.79
N ASP A 489 7.60 -23.79 10.21
CA ASP A 489 7.25 -24.96 9.41
C ASP A 489 5.92 -25.54 9.89
N LEU A 490 5.06 -26.01 8.98
CA LEU A 490 3.75 -26.58 9.36
C LEU A 490 3.84 -27.90 10.12
N GLY A 491 4.89 -28.67 9.88
CA GLY A 491 5.18 -29.93 10.58
C GLY A 491 6.08 -29.75 11.79
N GLY A 492 6.46 -28.51 12.15
CA GLY A 492 7.39 -28.24 13.24
C GLY A 492 8.82 -28.74 12.98
N LYS A 493 9.22 -28.92 11.71
CA LYS A 493 10.59 -29.32 11.38
C LYS A 493 11.59 -28.24 11.82
N PRO A 494 12.80 -28.62 12.26
CA PRO A 494 13.87 -27.67 12.56
C PRO A 494 14.18 -26.76 11.38
N LEU A 495 14.45 -25.49 11.66
CA LEU A 495 14.66 -24.46 10.65
C LEU A 495 16.14 -24.09 10.52
N VAL A 496 16.56 -23.79 9.29
CA VAL A 496 17.87 -23.23 8.97
C VAL A 496 17.68 -21.87 8.31
N TYR A 497 18.41 -20.87 8.77
CA TYR A 497 18.31 -19.49 8.29
C TYR A 497 19.47 -19.13 7.38
N ARG A 498 19.15 -18.54 6.23
CA ARG A 498 20.14 -18.07 5.26
C ARG A 498 19.84 -16.64 4.84
N TRP A 499 20.75 -15.73 5.20
CA TRP A 499 20.74 -14.33 4.81
C TRP A 499 21.70 -14.11 3.65
N VAL A 500 21.26 -13.43 2.60
CA VAL A 500 22.07 -13.18 1.39
C VAL A 500 21.82 -11.78 0.83
N VAL A 501 22.87 -11.14 0.30
CA VAL A 501 22.72 -9.91 -0.47
C VAL A 501 22.19 -10.27 -1.86
N LEU A 502 20.97 -9.81 -2.16
CA LEU A 502 20.33 -10.01 -3.46
C LEU A 502 20.65 -8.87 -4.44
N ARG A 503 20.95 -7.68 -3.90
CA ARG A 503 21.32 -6.49 -4.67
C ARG A 503 22.15 -5.55 -3.82
N GLY A 504 23.14 -4.90 -4.42
CA GLY A 504 24.04 -3.96 -3.76
C GLY A 504 25.50 -4.33 -3.97
N ASP A 505 26.38 -3.72 -3.16
CA ASP A 505 27.77 -4.17 -3.05
C ASP A 505 27.89 -5.21 -1.94
N GLU A 506 27.86 -6.49 -2.29
CA GLU A 506 27.98 -7.56 -1.28
C GLU A 506 29.27 -7.42 -0.46
N ALA A 507 30.37 -6.96 -1.07
CA ALA A 507 31.65 -6.82 -0.38
C ALA A 507 31.67 -5.70 0.67
N ARG A 508 30.68 -4.81 0.69
CA ARG A 508 30.58 -3.68 1.62
C ARG A 508 29.42 -3.81 2.61
N ILE A 509 28.56 -4.82 2.47
CA ILE A 509 27.40 -5.04 3.32
C ILE A 509 27.77 -6.10 4.35
N GLU A 510 27.63 -5.77 5.63
CA GLU A 510 27.93 -6.69 6.72
C GLU A 510 26.64 -7.31 7.25
N ILE A 511 26.67 -8.62 7.47
CA ILE A 511 25.58 -9.40 8.08
C ILE A 511 26.18 -10.19 9.23
N GLU A 512 26.05 -9.68 10.45
CA GLU A 512 26.53 -10.36 11.66
C GLU A 512 25.41 -11.19 12.28
N LYS A 513 25.69 -12.47 12.58
CA LYS A 513 24.77 -13.33 13.34
C LYS A 513 24.92 -13.05 14.82
N LEU A 514 23.87 -12.53 15.44
CA LEU A 514 23.86 -12.24 16.88
C LEU A 514 23.62 -13.53 17.70
N ASP A 515 22.86 -14.47 17.15
CA ASP A 515 22.65 -15.81 17.67
C ASP A 515 23.52 -16.84 16.90
N ARG A 516 24.83 -16.84 17.16
CA ARG A 516 25.85 -17.52 16.33
C ARG A 516 25.53 -18.97 15.90
N GLU A 517 24.81 -19.73 16.72
CA GLU A 517 24.44 -21.12 16.42
C GLU A 517 23.26 -21.24 15.45
N GLU A 518 22.22 -20.41 15.58
CA GLU A 518 20.99 -20.51 14.79
C GLU A 518 20.99 -19.58 13.56
N GLY A 519 21.54 -18.37 13.70
CA GLY A 519 21.53 -17.35 12.64
C GLY A 519 20.14 -16.79 12.32
N SER A 520 19.20 -16.92 13.26
CA SER A 520 17.84 -16.41 13.17
C SER A 520 17.75 -14.91 13.49
N VAL A 521 18.74 -14.36 14.20
CA VAL A 521 18.85 -12.94 14.52
C VAL A 521 20.14 -12.37 13.95
N VAL A 522 20.02 -11.33 13.12
CA VAL A 522 21.18 -10.70 12.47
C VAL A 522 21.19 -9.19 12.67
N GLU A 523 22.38 -8.62 12.80
CA GLU A 523 22.61 -7.21 12.54
C GLU A 523 23.07 -7.04 11.09
N ILE A 524 22.41 -6.13 10.36
CA ILE A 524 22.78 -5.77 9.00
C ILE A 524 23.27 -4.33 9.01
N THR A 525 24.52 -4.13 8.64
CA THR A 525 25.15 -2.82 8.51
C THR A 525 25.39 -2.51 7.04
N VAL A 526 24.78 -1.43 6.56
CA VAL A 526 24.82 -1.03 5.14
C VAL A 526 25.43 0.36 5.00
N PRO A 527 26.54 0.52 4.24
CA PRO A 527 27.08 1.84 3.97
C PRO A 527 26.30 2.57 2.86
N TRP A 528 26.57 3.87 2.68
CA TRP A 528 26.04 4.61 1.53
C TRP A 528 26.41 3.92 0.20
N HIS A 529 25.40 3.76 -0.67
CA HIS A 529 25.54 3.21 -2.02
C HIS A 529 25.11 4.26 -3.05
N ASP A 530 26.01 4.55 -4.00
CA ASP A 530 25.63 5.24 -5.22
C ASP A 530 24.88 4.29 -6.16
N ARG A 531 24.12 4.89 -7.07
CA ARG A 531 23.43 4.16 -8.14
C ARG A 531 24.43 3.32 -8.94
N ARG A 532 24.06 2.06 -9.20
CA ARG A 532 24.93 1.06 -9.84
C ARG A 532 24.13 0.02 -10.64
N PRO A 533 24.78 -0.74 -11.54
CA PRO A 533 24.15 -1.87 -12.22
C PRO A 533 23.50 -2.87 -11.26
N ILE A 534 22.31 -3.38 -11.61
CA ILE A 534 21.58 -4.38 -10.79
C ILE A 534 22.30 -5.73 -10.68
N SER A 535 23.21 -6.00 -11.61
CA SER A 535 24.13 -7.13 -11.62
C SER A 535 25.34 -6.77 -12.49
N PRO A 536 26.50 -7.44 -12.33
CA PRO A 536 27.67 -7.20 -13.16
C PRO A 536 27.32 -7.25 -14.65
N GLY A 537 27.70 -6.22 -15.40
CA GLY A 537 27.44 -6.10 -16.85
C GLY A 537 26.02 -5.69 -17.25
N SER A 538 25.09 -5.49 -16.30
CA SER A 538 23.74 -5.03 -16.63
C SER A 538 23.73 -3.56 -17.04
N ALA A 539 23.00 -3.23 -18.11
CA ALA A 539 22.68 -1.84 -18.45
C ALA A 539 21.60 -1.24 -17.54
N MET A 540 20.84 -2.08 -16.84
CA MET A 540 19.86 -1.63 -15.85
C MET A 540 20.57 -1.26 -14.56
N GLU A 541 20.30 -0.05 -14.06
CA GLU A 541 20.84 0.45 -12.81
C GLU A 541 19.75 0.66 -11.76
N SER A 542 20.13 0.50 -10.49
CA SER A 542 19.29 0.71 -9.33
C SER A 542 20.07 1.45 -8.25
N ASN A 543 19.32 2.11 -7.38
CA ASN A 543 19.80 2.82 -6.19
C ASN A 543 19.22 2.18 -4.93
N ARG A 544 19.26 0.84 -4.88
CA ARG A 544 18.68 0.05 -3.79
C ARG A 544 19.57 -1.12 -3.43
N VAL A 545 19.66 -1.41 -2.14
CA VAL A 545 20.21 -2.65 -1.58
C VAL A 545 19.05 -3.56 -1.18
N ASP A 546 19.14 -4.85 -1.52
CA ASP A 546 18.20 -5.87 -1.08
C ASP A 546 18.95 -7.01 -0.36
N VAL A 547 18.49 -7.37 0.84
CA VAL A 547 18.95 -8.55 1.59
C VAL A 547 17.79 -9.51 1.75
N GLY A 548 17.98 -10.77 1.33
CA GLY A 548 16.97 -11.82 1.41
C GLY A 548 17.22 -12.79 2.56
N LEU A 549 16.18 -13.06 3.34
CA LEU A 549 16.09 -14.20 4.26
C LEU A 549 15.42 -15.38 3.56
N PHE A 550 16.09 -16.53 3.61
CA PHE A 550 15.56 -17.82 3.19
C PHE A 550 15.57 -18.77 4.38
N VAL A 551 14.44 -19.45 4.60
CA VAL A 551 14.29 -20.43 5.67
C VAL A 551 14.19 -21.82 5.04
N GLY A 552 14.98 -22.76 5.55
CA GLY A 552 15.00 -24.15 5.08
C GLY A 552 14.53 -25.10 6.16
N ASN A 553 13.86 -26.19 5.79
CA ASN A 553 13.41 -27.25 6.71
C ASN A 553 14.06 -28.62 6.41
N GLY A 554 15.20 -28.61 5.72
CA GLY A 554 15.92 -29.81 5.26
C GLY A 554 15.45 -30.36 3.91
N GLU A 555 14.19 -30.17 3.53
CA GLU A 555 13.63 -30.64 2.26
C GLU A 555 13.36 -29.51 1.27
N HIS A 556 12.86 -28.39 1.79
CA HIS A 556 12.45 -27.23 1.03
C HIS A 556 13.10 -25.96 1.58
N TRP A 557 13.16 -24.96 0.71
CA TRP A 557 13.45 -23.58 1.07
C TRP A 557 12.19 -22.75 0.85
N SER A 558 11.96 -21.76 1.71
CA SER A 558 10.85 -20.81 1.62
C SER A 558 10.98 -19.89 0.40
N ALA A 559 9.91 -19.13 0.10
CA ALA A 559 10.05 -17.86 -0.61
C ALA A 559 10.87 -16.87 0.24
N PRO A 560 11.56 -15.88 -0.35
CA PRO A 560 12.35 -14.94 0.43
C PRO A 560 11.45 -13.98 1.23
N SER A 561 11.92 -13.61 2.42
CA SER A 561 11.55 -12.34 3.05
C SER A 561 12.65 -11.31 2.77
N ILE A 562 12.31 -10.05 2.48
CA ILE A 562 13.28 -9.10 1.89
C ILE A 562 13.38 -7.80 2.71
N LEU A 563 14.59 -7.43 3.09
CA LEU A 563 14.94 -6.07 3.51
C LEU A 563 15.37 -5.27 2.28
N SER A 564 14.78 -4.10 2.06
CA SER A 564 15.18 -3.15 1.03
C SER A 564 15.60 -1.81 1.62
N ILE A 565 16.73 -1.27 1.18
CA ILE A 565 17.20 0.07 1.55
C ILE A 565 17.41 0.89 0.28
N TYR A 566 16.65 1.96 0.12
CA TYR A 566 16.69 2.88 -1.02
C TYR A 566 17.60 4.08 -0.75
N PHE A 567 18.43 4.44 -1.71
CA PHE A 567 19.40 5.54 -1.64
C PHE A 567 18.97 6.65 -2.62
N PRO A 568 18.63 7.86 -2.15
CA PRO A 568 18.21 8.94 -3.05
C PRO A 568 19.31 9.31 -4.08
N ASP A 569 19.03 9.14 -5.37
CA ASP A 569 19.98 9.39 -6.48
C ASP A 569 20.19 10.89 -6.76
N ASN A 570 19.38 11.76 -6.15
CA ASN A 570 19.48 13.22 -6.20
C ASN A 570 20.47 13.80 -5.17
N GLN A 571 21.39 12.98 -4.64
CA GLN A 571 22.39 13.39 -3.67
C GLN A 571 23.74 12.78 -4.01
N LYS A 572 24.82 13.54 -3.86
CA LYS A 572 26.19 13.02 -3.88
C LYS A 572 26.82 13.19 -2.52
N ARG A 573 27.40 12.12 -2.00
CA ARG A 573 28.04 12.12 -0.68
C ARG A 573 29.51 11.78 -0.82
N VAL A 574 30.31 12.45 -0.01
CA VAL A 574 31.75 12.17 0.09
C VAL A 574 32.05 11.91 1.55
N TYR A 575 32.73 10.80 1.81
CA TYR A 575 33.19 10.40 3.13
C TYR A 575 34.72 10.32 3.12
N ALA A 576 35.33 10.63 4.27
CA ALA A 576 36.74 10.34 4.51
C ALA A 576 36.96 8.83 4.72
N GLU A 577 38.21 8.38 4.68
CA GLU A 577 38.58 6.97 4.91
C GLU A 577 38.12 6.45 6.29
N ASP A 578 38.03 7.34 7.29
CA ASP A 578 37.56 7.03 8.63
C ASP A 578 36.02 7.12 8.79
N GLY A 579 35.27 7.27 7.69
CA GLY A 579 33.81 7.32 7.67
C GLY A 579 33.21 8.68 8.01
N ARG A 580 34.00 9.72 8.32
CA ARG A 580 33.44 11.07 8.53
C ARG A 580 32.86 11.61 7.22
N VAL A 581 31.63 12.13 7.26
CA VAL A 581 31.03 12.82 6.12
C VAL A 581 31.81 14.10 5.84
N LEU A 582 32.24 14.30 4.60
CA LEU A 582 32.97 15.50 4.16
C LEU A 582 32.03 16.48 3.47
N SER A 583 31.16 15.99 2.60
CA SER A 583 30.17 16.83 1.94
C SER A 583 28.94 16.05 1.51
N VAL A 584 27.79 16.72 1.51
CA VAL A 584 26.58 16.26 0.84
C VAL A 584 26.10 17.34 -0.12
N ASP A 585 26.08 16.99 -1.40
CA ASP A 585 25.58 17.85 -2.46
C ASP A 585 24.17 17.41 -2.84
N TYR A 586 23.19 18.27 -2.58
CA TYR A 586 21.79 18.03 -2.92
C TYR A 586 21.34 18.74 -4.21
N THR A 587 22.26 19.37 -4.94
CA THR A 587 21.94 20.15 -6.15
C THR A 587 21.74 19.27 -7.40
N LEU A 588 21.92 17.95 -7.27
CA LEU A 588 21.78 17.02 -8.38
C LEU A 588 20.33 16.97 -8.90
N GLY A 589 20.18 17.19 -10.21
CA GLY A 589 18.89 17.10 -10.91
C GLY A 589 18.44 15.68 -11.26
N ASN A 590 18.90 14.65 -10.54
CA ASN A 590 18.50 13.27 -10.79
C ASN A 590 17.07 13.01 -10.29
N TYR A 591 16.35 12.15 -11.00
CA TYR A 591 15.00 11.73 -10.65
C TYR A 591 15.03 10.86 -9.38
N VAL A 592 14.19 11.22 -8.43
CA VAL A 592 13.80 10.41 -7.27
C VAL A 592 12.28 10.51 -7.15
N ASP A 593 11.60 9.41 -6.80
CA ASP A 593 10.15 9.44 -6.58
C ASP A 593 9.84 10.51 -5.50
N PRO A 594 8.95 11.49 -5.80
CA PRO A 594 8.60 12.55 -4.87
C PRO A 594 7.95 12.09 -3.55
N PHE A 595 7.50 10.83 -3.46
CA PHE A 595 7.10 10.25 -2.17
C PHE A 595 8.27 9.78 -1.32
N LEU A 596 9.47 9.61 -1.87
CA LEU A 596 10.65 9.10 -1.15
C LEU A 596 11.58 10.23 -0.67
N ASP A 597 11.87 11.20 -1.53
CA ASP A 597 12.71 12.35 -1.18
C ASP A 597 12.20 13.63 -1.85
N SER A 598 12.37 14.75 -1.14
CA SER A 598 12.07 16.07 -1.69
C SER A 598 13.36 16.75 -2.14
N PRO A 599 13.36 17.41 -3.31
CA PRO A 599 14.55 18.08 -3.82
C PRO A 599 14.96 19.25 -2.94
N ARG A 600 16.25 19.54 -2.96
CA ARG A 600 16.93 20.64 -2.27
C ARG A 600 17.83 21.34 -3.29
N ASN A 601 18.33 22.52 -2.94
CA ASN A 601 19.15 23.34 -3.83
C ASN A 601 20.42 23.86 -3.12
N TRP A 602 20.99 23.06 -2.23
CA TRP A 602 22.19 23.44 -1.49
C TRP A 602 23.19 22.28 -1.41
N ARG A 603 24.40 22.66 -1.04
CA ARG A 603 25.48 21.75 -0.66
C ARG A 603 25.90 22.06 0.78
N ASP A 604 26.19 21.01 1.52
CA ASP A 604 26.72 21.07 2.89
C ASP A 604 28.15 20.53 2.90
N ASP A 605 29.11 21.33 3.35
CA ASP A 605 30.51 20.94 3.58
C ASP A 605 30.79 20.86 5.09
N TYR A 606 31.11 19.67 5.58
CA TYR A 606 31.25 19.37 7.00
C TYR A 606 32.65 19.72 7.51
N ARG A 607 32.73 20.22 8.75
CA ARG A 607 33.95 20.75 9.36
C ARG A 607 34.27 20.02 10.64
N TYR A 608 35.56 19.72 10.83
CA TYR A 608 36.04 18.96 11.98
C TYR A 608 37.24 19.67 12.60
N ASP A 609 37.44 19.46 13.90
CA ASP A 609 38.70 19.83 14.54
C ASP A 609 39.82 18.82 14.22
N LYS A 610 41.03 19.10 14.72
CA LYS A 610 42.20 18.23 14.52
C LYS A 610 42.05 16.83 15.14
N LYS A 611 41.07 16.65 16.05
CA LYS A 611 40.76 15.37 16.71
C LYS A 611 39.61 14.63 16.03
N GLY A 612 39.07 15.16 14.92
CA GLY A 612 37.95 14.55 14.20
C GLY A 612 36.57 14.83 14.81
N LYS A 613 36.46 15.74 15.78
CA LYS A 613 35.16 16.14 16.35
C LYS A 613 34.43 17.07 15.39
N LEU A 614 33.14 16.80 15.12
CA LEU A 614 32.29 17.63 14.27
C LEU A 614 32.13 19.03 14.88
N LEU A 615 32.47 20.06 14.11
CA LEU A 615 32.27 21.48 14.42
C LEU A 615 30.99 22.05 13.79
N GLY A 616 30.31 21.26 12.94
CA GLY A 616 29.14 21.63 12.15
C GLY A 616 29.47 21.68 10.66
N TRP A 617 28.64 22.35 9.85
CA TRP A 617 28.84 22.43 8.39
C TRP A 617 28.63 23.85 7.87
N THR A 618 29.15 24.08 6.67
CA THR A 618 28.89 25.28 5.89
C THR A 618 27.95 24.92 4.75
N ARG A 619 26.81 25.61 4.67
CA ARG A 619 25.83 25.46 3.60
C ARG A 619 26.05 26.53 2.53
N SER A 620 26.08 26.12 1.28
CA SER A 620 26.12 27.00 0.12
C SER A 620 24.94 26.74 -0.82
N ARG A 621 24.36 27.83 -1.33
CA ARG A 621 23.35 27.84 -2.39
C ARG A 621 23.90 28.69 -3.53
N GLU A 622 23.38 28.49 -4.73
CA GLU A 622 23.67 29.37 -5.86
C GLU A 622 23.19 30.78 -5.52
N ASP A 623 24.02 31.80 -5.76
CA ASP A 623 23.73 33.22 -5.55
C ASP A 623 23.35 33.67 -4.11
N GLU A 624 23.61 32.86 -3.08
CA GLU A 624 23.40 33.24 -1.69
C GLU A 624 24.69 33.20 -0.86
N GLU A 625 24.77 34.06 0.16
CA GLU A 625 25.89 34.02 1.11
C GLU A 625 25.92 32.70 1.89
N LYS A 626 27.12 32.13 2.04
CA LYS A 626 27.33 30.89 2.81
C LYS A 626 26.85 31.03 4.26
N GLN A 627 26.21 29.98 4.75
CA GLN A 627 25.69 29.90 6.12
C GLN A 627 26.46 28.87 6.93
N ASN A 628 26.61 29.09 8.23
CA ASN A 628 27.27 28.16 9.13
C ASN A 628 26.24 27.51 10.05
N PHE A 629 26.38 26.22 10.26
CA PHE A 629 25.55 25.44 11.17
C PHE A 629 26.41 24.86 12.30
N SER A 630 25.83 24.73 13.48
CA SER A 630 26.44 24.02 14.62
C SER A 630 26.33 22.49 14.44
N PRO A 631 27.03 21.67 15.25
CA PRO A 631 26.88 20.21 15.23
C PRO A 631 25.46 19.72 15.51
N GLU A 632 24.65 20.52 16.22
CA GLU A 632 23.25 20.25 16.54
C GLU A 632 22.29 20.64 15.41
N GLY A 633 22.79 21.27 14.34
CA GLY A 633 21.98 21.72 13.20
C GLY A 633 21.30 23.07 13.37
N HIS A 634 21.76 23.88 14.31
CA HIS A 634 21.30 25.26 14.45
C HIS A 634 22.04 26.19 13.50
N LEU A 635 21.35 27.18 12.95
CA LEU A 635 21.95 28.24 12.14
C LEU A 635 22.75 29.17 13.07
N VAL A 636 24.03 29.40 12.73
CA VAL A 636 24.93 30.29 13.46
C VAL A 636 24.75 31.72 12.95
N LEU A 637 24.29 32.60 13.83
CA LEU A 637 24.08 34.03 13.55
C LEU A 637 25.33 34.86 13.85
N GLU A 638 26.05 34.50 14.91
CA GLU A 638 27.29 35.16 15.33
C GLU A 638 28.31 34.12 15.75
N LYS A 639 29.58 34.38 15.47
CA LYS A 639 30.72 33.51 15.77
C LYS A 639 31.93 34.33 16.19
N THR A 640 32.83 33.72 16.96
CA THR A 640 34.15 34.27 17.26
C THR A 640 35.03 34.34 16.00
N GLU A 641 36.16 35.06 16.07
CA GLU A 641 37.18 35.03 15.01
C GLU A 641 37.69 33.61 14.72
N SER A 642 37.77 32.77 15.76
CA SER A 642 38.14 31.35 15.67
C SER A 642 37.04 30.44 15.10
N GLY A 643 35.84 30.99 14.80
CA GLY A 643 34.73 30.28 14.18
C GLY A 643 33.76 29.59 15.14
N THR A 644 33.94 29.75 16.46
CA THR A 644 33.05 29.17 17.48
C THR A 644 31.71 29.91 17.52
N PRO A 645 30.55 29.21 17.46
CA PRO A 645 29.24 29.84 17.55
C PRO A 645 29.04 30.60 18.87
N ILE A 646 28.60 31.86 18.81
CA ILE A 646 28.20 32.68 19.95
C ILE A 646 26.68 32.69 20.09
N ARG A 647 25.98 32.90 18.96
CA ARG A 647 24.52 32.95 18.89
C ARG A 647 24.01 32.04 17.78
N THR A 648 23.04 31.19 18.11
CA THR A 648 22.43 30.23 17.16
C THR A 648 20.91 30.28 17.23
N VAL A 649 20.25 29.82 16.17
CA VAL A 649 18.79 29.66 16.12
C VAL A 649 18.43 28.27 15.58
N PRO A 650 17.43 27.58 16.17
CA PRO A 650 16.95 26.30 15.63
C PRO A 650 16.42 26.44 14.20
N VAL A 651 16.68 25.44 13.38
CA VAL A 651 16.23 25.39 11.98
C VAL A 651 15.17 24.32 11.81
N ARG A 652 14.12 24.67 11.08
CA ARG A 652 13.09 23.75 10.62
C ARG A 652 13.16 23.64 9.11
N TYR A 653 12.78 22.48 8.59
CA TYR A 653 12.67 22.24 7.16
C TYR A 653 11.19 22.18 6.81
N VAL A 654 10.75 23.01 5.87
CA VAL A 654 9.35 23.18 5.48
C VAL A 654 9.21 23.00 3.97
N PRO A 655 8.04 22.56 3.48
CA PRO A 655 7.80 22.49 2.05
C PRO A 655 7.61 23.90 1.47
N LYS A 656 8.37 24.23 0.42
CA LYS A 656 8.16 25.41 -0.41
C LYS A 656 7.66 25.00 -1.79
N LYS A 657 6.48 25.49 -2.15
CA LYS A 657 5.94 25.29 -3.50
C LYS A 657 6.63 26.24 -4.48
N VAL A 658 7.15 25.71 -5.57
CA VAL A 658 7.79 26.47 -6.65
C VAL A 658 7.08 26.12 -7.96
N GLY A 659 6.38 27.09 -8.55
CA GLY A 659 5.49 26.85 -9.69
C GLY A 659 4.27 26.00 -9.32
N GLU A 660 3.64 25.37 -10.32
CA GLU A 660 2.40 24.62 -10.11
C GLU A 660 2.61 23.26 -9.42
N ASP A 661 3.76 22.61 -9.63
CA ASP A 661 3.94 21.20 -9.26
C ASP A 661 5.19 20.87 -8.41
N LYS A 662 6.20 21.75 -8.32
CA LYS A 662 7.43 21.40 -7.59
C LYS A 662 7.34 21.80 -6.13
N VAL A 663 7.76 20.89 -5.25
CA VAL A 663 7.94 21.16 -3.82
C VAL A 663 9.40 20.95 -3.50
N TYR A 664 10.06 22.01 -3.03
CA TYR A 664 11.41 21.94 -2.50
C TYR A 664 11.36 21.96 -0.98
N VAL A 665 12.41 21.42 -0.38
CA VAL A 665 12.66 21.68 1.04
C VAL A 665 13.21 23.10 1.18
N GLU A 666 12.61 23.90 2.04
CA GLU A 666 13.11 25.22 2.44
C GLU A 666 13.48 25.19 3.93
N GLN A 667 14.56 25.88 4.28
CA GLN A 667 14.93 26.07 5.68
C GLN A 667 14.22 27.28 6.27
N SER A 668 13.83 27.19 7.54
CA SER A 668 13.21 28.27 8.30
C SER A 668 13.90 28.41 9.67
N PRO A 669 14.34 29.61 10.09
CA PRO A 669 14.17 30.88 9.38
C PRO A 669 14.98 30.94 8.07
N PRO A 670 14.47 31.65 7.04
CA PRO A 670 15.33 32.10 5.94
C PRO A 670 16.42 33.00 6.51
N ARG A 671 17.53 33.17 5.79
CA ARG A 671 18.62 34.06 6.25
C ARG A 671 18.10 35.46 6.52
#